data_AF-A0A1X7KSH4-F1
#
_entry.id   AF-A0A1X7KSH4-F1
#
_cell.length_a   1.000
_cell.length_b   1.000
_cell.length_c   1.000
_cell.angle_alpha   90.00
_cell.angle_beta   90.00
_cell.angle_gamma   90.00
#
_symmetry.space_group_name_H-M   'P 1'
#
loop_
_entity.id
_entity.type
_entity.pdbx_description
1 polymer ?
#
loop_
_entity_poly.entity_id
_entity_poly.type
_entity_poly.pdbx_seq_one_letter_code
_entity_poly.pdbx_strand_id
1 'polypeptide(L)'
;MKSILSQLTYHPDEQTYTTQGQVEIIRVITPLDEVAAVNDILEQIDSARGALYSSSYEYPGRYSRWDMGFVHPPIQLRTVGNRFYMEALNARGEAMIPLLLEALVELDSIEVFLQGTTIEGTIHRSKGTFTEEERTSQPSIFQVLRALKNLFYAEEDSFLGLYGAFGYDLVFQLEAIDFRQQREEDASDLILYIPDEIVIVDHQMSCAYKLSYEFEKGQYSTRGMPRTKTYLEPAKAYAGTEPLSYEYQNGYYAGLVQQAIEEFKAGNLFEVVPSQTLYEPCVDAPSQIFKRLKKLNPSPYGFIVNLGEEILVGSSPEMYVRVEGSRVETCPISGTIRRGKNAIEDADNIRTLLNSTKDEAELTMCTDVDRNDKSRICVPGSVQVIGRRQLEMYSHLIHTVDHVEGYLEPAFDALDAFMTHMWAVTITGAPKRAAIQWIENHESSDRKWYGGAVGVYGFDGHLNTGLTLRTIRIKNGIAEIKVGATLHIDSDPVLEEQETLTKAAALVKAIRGWKETEQSEKTSPQNGIGKRILVVDHEDSFVHTLGNYFRQTGAEVVTYRYSSAKEQIQSGRYDLVVLSPGPGRPEDFGLKDTIAHCLDQKLPIFGVCLGLQGIVEYFGGSLETLSYPMHGKSSNIELMEDSGLWKGLAQEIKISRYHSLYASSVPESLKVTASTVEDDVVMAIRHETLPITAVQFHPESILSASHDVGIQIIRNVINSI
;
A
#
# COMPACT_ATOMS: atom_id res chain seq x y z
N MET A 1 4.91 -2.16 -21.18
CA MET A 1 4.86 -3.58 -20.75
C MET A 1 4.19 -4.35 -21.86
N LYS A 2 4.64 -5.55 -22.19
CA LYS A 2 3.88 -6.40 -23.12
C LYS A 2 2.60 -6.82 -22.39
N SER A 3 1.46 -6.82 -23.08
CA SER A 3 0.20 -7.36 -22.56
C SER A 3 0.43 -8.79 -22.05
N ILE A 4 -0.30 -9.20 -21.00
CA ILE A 4 -0.29 -10.60 -20.53
C ILE A 4 -0.72 -11.57 -21.66
N LEU A 5 -1.47 -11.06 -22.64
CA LEU A 5 -1.94 -11.79 -23.81
C LEU A 5 -1.04 -11.61 -25.03
N SER A 6 0.10 -10.92 -24.92
CA SER A 6 0.98 -10.62 -26.06
C SER A 6 1.53 -11.86 -26.79
N GLN A 7 1.42 -13.04 -26.18
CA GLN A 7 1.79 -14.33 -26.76
C GLN A 7 0.61 -15.12 -27.33
N LEU A 8 -0.64 -14.68 -27.16
CA LEU A 8 -1.82 -15.34 -27.71
C LEU A 8 -2.20 -14.74 -29.07
N THR A 9 -2.23 -15.57 -30.12
CA THR A 9 -2.82 -15.21 -31.40
C THR A 9 -4.35 -15.20 -31.32
N TYR A 10 -4.96 -14.07 -31.70
CA TYR A 10 -6.33 -13.72 -31.41
C TYR A 10 -7.37 -14.23 -32.41
N HIS A 11 -7.68 -15.53 -32.38
CA HIS A 11 -8.89 -16.12 -33.00
C HIS A 11 -9.36 -17.32 -32.17
N PRO A 12 -10.66 -17.72 -32.22
CA PRO A 12 -11.06 -19.01 -31.68
C PRO A 12 -10.26 -20.08 -32.40
N ASP A 13 -9.32 -20.68 -31.67
CA ASP A 13 -8.33 -21.56 -32.24
C ASP A 13 -8.19 -22.77 -31.33
N GLU A 14 -8.22 -23.93 -31.96
CA GLU A 14 -7.88 -25.20 -31.34
C GLU A 14 -6.43 -25.47 -31.71
N GLN A 15 -5.57 -25.53 -30.70
CA GLN A 15 -4.15 -25.77 -30.90
C GLN A 15 -3.77 -27.07 -30.23
N THR A 16 -3.09 -27.92 -31.00
CA THR A 16 -2.53 -29.18 -30.50
C THR A 16 -1.02 -29.06 -30.49
N TYR A 17 -0.41 -29.39 -29.35
CA TYR A 17 1.04 -29.41 -29.18
C TYR A 17 1.44 -30.59 -28.27
N THR A 18 2.69 -31.01 -28.36
CA THR A 18 3.23 -32.11 -27.56
C THR A 18 4.23 -31.56 -26.56
N THR A 19 4.04 -31.89 -25.29
CA THR A 19 4.93 -31.45 -24.21
C THR A 19 6.25 -32.23 -24.21
N GLN A 20 7.24 -31.73 -23.47
CA GLN A 20 8.50 -32.44 -23.23
C GLN A 20 8.29 -33.83 -22.60
N GLY A 21 7.27 -33.98 -21.75
CA GLY A 21 6.86 -35.26 -21.17
C GLY A 21 6.03 -36.16 -22.09
N GLN A 22 5.95 -35.84 -23.38
CA GLN A 22 5.20 -36.57 -24.41
C GLN A 22 3.69 -36.64 -24.13
N VAL A 23 3.14 -35.61 -23.50
CA VAL A 23 1.69 -35.41 -23.37
C VAL A 23 1.21 -34.61 -24.56
N GLU A 24 0.25 -35.12 -25.30
CA GLU A 24 -0.46 -34.33 -26.30
C GLU A 24 -1.50 -33.46 -25.59
N ILE A 25 -1.41 -32.14 -25.78
CA ILE A 25 -2.31 -31.16 -25.21
C ILE A 25 -3.15 -30.56 -26.33
N ILE A 26 -4.46 -30.51 -26.13
CA ILE A 26 -5.39 -29.78 -27.00
C ILE A 26 -5.91 -28.59 -26.21
N ARG A 27 -5.51 -27.38 -26.63
CA ARG A 27 -5.94 -26.12 -26.02
C ARG A 27 -6.97 -25.45 -26.92
N VAL A 28 -8.13 -25.11 -26.37
CA VAL A 28 -9.16 -24.32 -27.04
C VAL A 28 -9.23 -22.93 -26.42
N ILE A 29 -9.12 -21.90 -27.25
CA ILE A 29 -9.24 -20.49 -26.82
C ILE A 29 -10.63 -19.96 -27.16
N THR A 30 -11.40 -19.58 -26.15
CA THR A 30 -12.76 -19.02 -26.32
C THR A 30 -12.82 -17.58 -25.82
N PRO A 31 -13.16 -16.58 -26.66
CA PRO A 31 -13.40 -15.22 -26.20
C PRO A 31 -14.57 -15.14 -25.20
N LEU A 32 -14.44 -14.29 -24.18
CA LEU A 32 -15.47 -14.00 -23.18
C LEU A 32 -15.75 -12.50 -23.10
N ASP A 33 -16.88 -12.14 -22.49
CA ASP A 33 -17.12 -10.79 -22.01
C ASP A 33 -16.28 -10.52 -20.76
N GLU A 34 -15.62 -9.35 -20.71
CA GLU A 34 -14.68 -8.96 -19.65
C GLU A 34 -15.31 -9.03 -18.26
N VAL A 35 -16.53 -8.50 -18.11
CA VAL A 35 -17.20 -8.37 -16.82
C VAL A 35 -17.83 -9.69 -16.39
N ALA A 36 -18.43 -10.42 -17.32
CA ALA A 36 -19.00 -11.73 -17.04
C ALA A 36 -17.92 -12.73 -16.59
N ALA A 37 -16.76 -12.73 -17.25
CA ALA A 37 -15.68 -13.68 -17.01
C ALA A 37 -15.22 -13.74 -15.54
N VAL A 38 -15.01 -12.58 -14.92
CA VAL A 38 -14.59 -12.49 -13.51
C VAL A 38 -15.74 -12.81 -12.56
N ASN A 39 -16.96 -12.37 -12.88
CA ASN A 39 -18.13 -12.62 -12.03
C ASN A 39 -18.49 -14.10 -11.96
N ASP A 40 -18.39 -14.85 -13.07
CA ASP A 40 -18.67 -16.29 -13.11
C ASP A 40 -17.77 -17.09 -12.15
N ILE A 41 -16.50 -16.68 -12.00
CA ILE A 41 -15.58 -17.26 -11.02
C ILE A 41 -16.01 -16.90 -9.60
N LEU A 42 -16.26 -15.60 -9.36
CA LEU A 42 -16.62 -15.11 -8.03
C LEU A 42 -17.93 -15.69 -7.49
N GLU A 43 -18.88 -16.02 -8.35
CA GLU A 43 -20.14 -16.68 -7.97
C GLU A 43 -19.96 -18.14 -7.56
N GLN A 44 -18.90 -18.80 -8.03
CA GLN A 44 -18.64 -20.22 -7.78
C GLN A 44 -17.57 -20.46 -6.73
N ILE A 45 -16.56 -19.59 -6.61
CA ILE A 45 -15.36 -19.82 -5.80
C ILE A 45 -15.63 -19.94 -4.30
N ASP A 46 -16.77 -19.43 -3.81
CA ASP A 46 -17.18 -19.60 -2.41
C ASP A 46 -17.47 -21.07 -2.05
N SER A 47 -17.85 -21.89 -3.03
CA SER A 47 -18.21 -23.30 -2.87
C SER A 47 -17.46 -24.23 -3.80
N ALA A 48 -16.46 -23.74 -4.55
CA ALA A 48 -15.65 -24.55 -5.45
C ALA A 48 -14.17 -24.26 -5.21
N ARG A 49 -13.36 -25.33 -5.16
CA ARG A 49 -11.89 -25.18 -5.18
C ARG A 49 -11.48 -24.41 -6.43
N GLY A 50 -10.53 -23.50 -6.26
CA GLY A 50 -10.13 -22.61 -7.33
C GLY A 50 -9.39 -21.39 -6.82
N ALA A 51 -8.96 -20.55 -7.74
CA ALA A 51 -8.25 -19.32 -7.44
C ALA A 51 -8.63 -18.22 -8.43
N LEU A 52 -8.68 -17.00 -7.95
CA LEU A 52 -8.71 -15.78 -8.76
C LEU A 52 -7.61 -14.86 -8.27
N TYR A 53 -6.69 -14.53 -9.16
CA TYR A 53 -5.62 -13.56 -8.98
C TYR A 53 -5.98 -12.29 -9.76
N SER A 54 -5.66 -11.14 -9.18
CA SER A 54 -6.07 -9.84 -9.67
C SER A 54 -4.97 -8.81 -9.46
N SER A 55 -4.55 -8.15 -10.53
CA SER A 55 -3.71 -6.96 -10.43
C SER A 55 -4.57 -5.74 -10.76
N SER A 56 -4.94 -5.00 -9.73
CA SER A 56 -5.80 -3.80 -9.85
C SER A 56 -5.00 -2.49 -9.99
N TYR A 57 -3.68 -2.59 -9.93
CA TYR A 57 -2.75 -1.48 -9.85
C TYR A 57 -1.83 -1.46 -11.08
N GLU A 58 -1.51 -0.26 -11.53
CA GLU A 58 -0.63 -0.05 -12.68
C GLU A 58 0.58 0.77 -12.24
N TYR A 59 1.77 0.22 -12.47
CA TYR A 59 3.02 0.94 -12.27
C TYR A 59 3.90 0.74 -13.49
N PRO A 60 4.30 1.81 -14.20
CA PRO A 60 5.05 1.70 -15.45
C PRO A 60 6.28 0.80 -15.32
N GLY A 61 6.35 -0.22 -16.18
CA GLY A 61 7.47 -1.17 -16.19
C GLY A 61 7.47 -2.24 -15.10
N ARG A 62 6.53 -2.19 -14.12
CA ARG A 62 6.43 -3.16 -13.02
C ARG A 62 5.11 -3.94 -12.95
N TYR A 63 3.97 -3.25 -12.93
CA TYR A 63 2.64 -3.87 -12.83
C TYR A 63 1.70 -3.42 -13.96
N SER A 64 0.92 -4.36 -14.49
CA SER A 64 -0.17 -4.13 -15.44
C SER A 64 -1.49 -4.63 -14.84
N ARG A 65 -2.63 -4.18 -15.38
CA ARG A 65 -3.95 -4.54 -14.86
C ARG A 65 -4.51 -5.77 -15.58
N TRP A 66 -4.74 -6.85 -14.82
CA TRP A 66 -5.26 -8.12 -15.32
C TRP A 66 -5.98 -8.90 -14.22
N ASP A 67 -6.86 -9.82 -14.61
CA ASP A 67 -7.45 -10.84 -13.73
C ASP A 67 -7.19 -12.23 -14.35
N MET A 68 -6.86 -13.23 -13.54
CA MET A 68 -6.68 -14.62 -14.00
C MET A 68 -7.21 -15.59 -12.95
N GLY A 69 -7.99 -16.58 -13.36
CA GLY A 69 -8.53 -17.54 -12.40
C GLY A 69 -9.22 -18.74 -13.01
N PHE A 70 -9.64 -19.65 -12.13
CA PHE A 70 -10.31 -20.90 -12.47
C PHE A 70 -11.12 -21.42 -11.27
N VAL A 71 -12.03 -22.35 -11.55
CA VAL A 71 -12.79 -23.13 -10.56
C VAL A 71 -12.90 -24.57 -11.05
N HIS A 72 -13.13 -25.50 -10.12
CA HIS A 72 -13.27 -26.95 -10.39
C HIS A 72 -12.01 -27.61 -11.01
N PRO A 73 -10.79 -27.34 -10.51
CA PRO A 73 -9.59 -27.95 -11.06
C PRO A 73 -9.63 -29.49 -10.95
N PRO A 74 -9.07 -30.24 -11.92
CA PRO A 74 -9.01 -31.70 -11.87
C PRO A 74 -8.06 -32.27 -10.81
N ILE A 75 -6.95 -31.58 -10.51
CA ILE A 75 -5.90 -32.08 -9.63
C ILE A 75 -5.57 -31.08 -8.54
N GLN A 76 -5.41 -31.58 -7.31
CA GLN A 76 -4.82 -30.87 -6.18
C GLN A 76 -3.49 -31.53 -5.80
N LEU A 77 -2.44 -30.73 -5.59
CA LEU A 77 -1.21 -31.12 -4.92
C LEU A 77 -1.15 -30.39 -3.57
N ARG A 78 -1.01 -31.13 -2.48
CA ARG A 78 -0.79 -30.56 -1.14
C ARG A 78 0.37 -31.20 -0.42
N THR A 79 1.01 -30.46 0.49
CA THR A 79 2.03 -31.01 1.39
C THR A 79 1.63 -30.87 2.85
N VAL A 80 2.16 -31.78 3.67
CA VAL A 80 2.16 -31.71 5.13
C VAL A 80 3.56 -32.11 5.59
N GLY A 81 4.40 -31.11 5.85
CA GLY A 81 5.81 -31.33 6.17
C GLY A 81 6.54 -32.03 5.03
N ASN A 82 7.09 -33.23 5.25
CA ASN A 82 7.79 -33.98 4.20
C ASN A 82 6.90 -34.96 3.43
N ARG A 83 5.59 -34.98 3.67
CA ARG A 83 4.63 -35.78 2.91
C ARG A 83 3.91 -34.91 1.89
N PHE A 84 3.56 -35.50 0.76
CA PHE A 84 2.74 -34.84 -0.24
C PHE A 84 1.64 -35.76 -0.75
N TYR A 85 0.57 -35.15 -1.25
CA TYR A 85 -0.62 -35.81 -1.74
C TYR A 85 -1.05 -35.15 -3.04
N MET A 86 -1.22 -35.95 -4.09
CA MET A 86 -1.78 -35.51 -5.36
C MET A 86 -3.12 -36.21 -5.59
N GLU A 87 -4.19 -35.45 -5.49
CA GLU A 87 -5.56 -35.95 -5.38
C GLU A 87 -6.34 -35.58 -6.64
N ALA A 88 -7.03 -36.57 -7.23
CA ALA A 88 -8.04 -36.30 -8.26
C ALA A 88 -9.30 -35.71 -7.62
N LEU A 89 -9.73 -34.55 -8.10
CA LEU A 89 -10.91 -33.84 -7.61
C LEU A 89 -12.18 -34.10 -8.45
N ASN A 90 -12.01 -34.70 -9.64
CA ASN A 90 -13.08 -35.11 -10.54
C ASN A 90 -12.58 -36.22 -11.48
N ALA A 91 -13.47 -36.76 -12.32
CA ALA A 91 -13.16 -37.85 -13.25
C ALA A 91 -12.02 -37.52 -14.25
N ARG A 92 -11.86 -36.24 -14.62
CA ARG A 92 -10.75 -35.82 -15.49
C ARG A 92 -9.42 -35.89 -14.75
N GLY A 93 -9.40 -35.51 -13.47
CA GLY A 93 -8.27 -35.73 -12.57
C GLY A 93 -7.92 -37.21 -12.46
N GLU A 94 -8.90 -38.10 -12.30
CA GLU A 94 -8.66 -39.55 -12.22
C GLU A 94 -7.94 -40.09 -13.47
N ALA A 95 -8.29 -39.57 -14.65
CA ALA A 95 -7.61 -39.91 -15.90
C ALA A 95 -6.17 -39.37 -15.97
N MET A 96 -5.85 -38.29 -15.26
CA MET A 96 -4.51 -37.69 -15.22
C MET A 96 -3.59 -38.37 -14.18
N ILE A 97 -4.12 -38.98 -13.12
CA ILE A 97 -3.32 -39.56 -12.04
C ILE A 97 -2.25 -40.56 -12.52
N PRO A 98 -2.53 -41.52 -13.43
CA PRO A 98 -1.50 -42.46 -13.89
C PRO A 98 -0.35 -41.77 -14.65
N LEU A 99 -0.67 -40.76 -15.45
CA LEU A 99 0.29 -39.90 -16.15
C LEU A 99 1.21 -39.18 -15.15
N LEU A 100 0.62 -38.62 -14.10
CA LEU A 100 1.35 -37.87 -13.06
C LEU A 100 2.25 -38.82 -12.25
N LEU A 101 1.75 -40.01 -11.91
CA LEU A 101 2.51 -41.03 -11.19
C LEU A 101 3.76 -41.45 -11.98
N GLU A 102 3.63 -41.67 -13.29
CA GLU A 102 4.76 -42.05 -14.17
C GLU A 102 5.90 -41.03 -14.08
N ALA A 103 5.59 -39.73 -14.01
CA ALA A 103 6.60 -38.68 -13.90
C ALA A 103 7.28 -38.61 -12.53
N LEU A 104 6.66 -39.15 -11.48
CA LEU A 104 7.16 -39.09 -10.10
C LEU A 104 7.96 -40.34 -9.71
N VAL A 105 7.65 -41.50 -10.28
CA VAL A 105 8.36 -42.76 -9.98
C VAL A 105 9.84 -42.70 -10.40
N GLU A 106 10.20 -41.83 -11.33
CA GLU A 106 11.58 -41.61 -11.79
C GLU A 106 12.44 -40.78 -10.82
N LEU A 107 11.88 -40.26 -9.73
CA LEU A 107 12.58 -39.41 -8.78
C LEU A 107 13.18 -40.22 -7.61
N ASP A 108 14.51 -40.34 -7.57
CA ASP A 108 15.24 -41.05 -6.51
C ASP A 108 15.05 -40.47 -5.09
N SER A 109 14.64 -39.20 -4.99
CA SER A 109 14.53 -38.47 -3.72
C SER A 109 13.21 -38.64 -2.98
N ILE A 110 12.26 -39.39 -3.56
CA ILE A 110 10.92 -39.58 -3.01
C ILE A 110 10.51 -41.06 -3.06
N GLU A 111 9.67 -41.45 -2.10
CA GLU A 111 8.86 -42.67 -2.19
C GLU A 111 7.44 -42.27 -2.56
N VAL A 112 6.86 -42.93 -3.56
CA VAL A 112 5.47 -42.68 -4.00
C VAL A 112 4.69 -43.97 -4.14
N PHE A 113 3.41 -43.91 -3.81
CA PHE A 113 2.46 -45.00 -4.05
C PHE A 113 1.08 -44.46 -4.39
N LEU A 114 0.30 -45.26 -5.11
CA LEU A 114 -1.07 -44.94 -5.48
C LEU A 114 -2.04 -45.56 -4.47
N GLN A 115 -2.88 -44.72 -3.85
CA GLN A 115 -3.97 -45.13 -2.98
C GLN A 115 -5.30 -44.64 -3.54
N GLY A 116 -6.04 -45.53 -4.21
CA GLY A 116 -7.27 -45.17 -4.91
C GLY A 116 -6.96 -44.21 -6.07
N THR A 117 -7.44 -42.97 -5.97
CA THR A 117 -7.23 -41.88 -6.94
C THR A 117 -6.28 -40.80 -6.43
N THR A 118 -5.48 -41.14 -5.41
CA THR A 118 -4.52 -40.23 -4.78
C THR A 118 -3.12 -40.82 -4.86
N ILE A 119 -2.16 -40.03 -5.33
CA ILE A 119 -0.73 -40.34 -5.19
C ILE A 119 -0.30 -39.82 -3.83
N GLU A 120 0.16 -40.70 -2.95
CA GLU A 120 0.80 -40.33 -1.71
C GLU A 120 2.31 -40.45 -1.88
N GLY A 121 3.04 -39.45 -1.39
CA GLY A 121 4.49 -39.48 -1.43
C GLY A 121 5.15 -38.95 -0.17
N THR A 122 6.37 -39.41 0.05
CA THR A 122 7.25 -38.97 1.14
C THR A 122 8.58 -38.53 0.56
N ILE A 123 9.02 -37.34 0.94
CA ILE A 123 10.31 -36.78 0.55
C ILE A 123 11.37 -37.23 1.56
N HIS A 124 12.46 -37.80 1.05
CA HIS A 124 13.58 -38.24 1.87
C HIS A 124 14.60 -37.11 2.01
N ARG A 125 14.73 -36.57 3.22
CA ARG A 125 15.78 -35.60 3.52
C ARG A 125 17.15 -36.23 3.29
N SER A 126 18.00 -35.53 2.55
CA SER A 126 19.38 -35.95 2.37
C SER A 126 20.15 -35.87 3.69
N LYS A 127 21.02 -36.86 3.93
CA LYS A 127 22.04 -36.81 5.00
C LYS A 127 23.40 -36.33 4.49
N GLY A 128 23.49 -36.02 3.20
CA GLY A 128 24.69 -35.47 2.58
C GLY A 128 24.99 -34.07 3.07
N THR A 129 26.25 -33.67 2.90
CA THR A 129 26.69 -32.29 3.12
C THR A 129 26.57 -31.52 1.82
N PHE A 130 26.09 -30.28 1.88
CA PHE A 130 25.96 -29.37 0.75
C PHE A 130 26.68 -28.07 1.05
N THR A 131 27.12 -27.37 0.01
CA THR A 131 27.50 -25.96 0.13
C THR A 131 26.25 -25.08 0.28
N GLU A 132 26.39 -23.85 0.77
CA GLU A 132 25.25 -22.93 0.92
C GLU A 132 24.69 -22.48 -0.44
N GLU A 133 25.53 -22.51 -1.48
CA GLU A 133 25.20 -22.28 -2.87
C GLU A 133 24.32 -23.42 -3.43
N GLU A 134 24.52 -24.65 -2.97
CA GLU A 134 23.74 -25.83 -3.35
C GLU A 134 22.51 -26.07 -2.46
N ARG A 135 22.20 -25.14 -1.53
CA ARG A 135 21.14 -25.32 -0.51
C ARG A 135 19.78 -25.68 -1.13
N THR A 136 19.44 -25.11 -2.28
CA THR A 136 18.18 -25.35 -3.00
C THR A 136 18.14 -26.67 -3.77
N SER A 137 19.28 -27.37 -3.88
CA SER A 137 19.36 -28.72 -4.47
C SER A 137 18.92 -29.82 -3.48
N GLN A 138 18.72 -29.48 -2.21
CA GLN A 138 18.26 -30.44 -1.20
C GLN A 138 16.88 -31.03 -1.56
N PRO A 139 16.65 -32.34 -1.31
CA PRO A 139 15.34 -32.95 -1.47
C PRO A 139 14.23 -32.22 -0.69
N SER A 140 13.20 -31.81 -1.40
CA SER A 140 12.04 -31.04 -0.93
C SER A 140 10.85 -31.28 -1.88
N ILE A 141 9.72 -30.59 -1.65
CA ILE A 141 8.60 -30.65 -2.60
C ILE A 141 8.96 -30.06 -3.98
N PHE A 142 9.96 -29.20 -4.05
CA PHE A 142 10.30 -28.49 -5.29
C PHE A 142 10.82 -29.44 -6.40
N GLN A 143 11.36 -30.62 -6.07
CA GLN A 143 11.66 -31.66 -7.06
C GLN A 143 10.39 -32.21 -7.73
N VAL A 144 9.31 -32.39 -6.97
CA VAL A 144 7.99 -32.80 -7.50
C VAL A 144 7.46 -31.71 -8.44
N LEU A 145 7.56 -30.43 -8.03
CA LEU A 145 7.14 -29.31 -8.88
C LEU A 145 7.95 -29.24 -10.19
N ARG A 146 9.26 -29.50 -10.14
CA ARG A 146 10.13 -29.60 -11.34
C ARG A 146 9.72 -30.75 -12.25
N ALA A 147 9.42 -31.92 -11.69
CA ALA A 147 8.97 -33.08 -12.49
C ALA A 147 7.65 -32.78 -13.21
N LEU A 148 6.69 -32.14 -12.53
CA LEU A 148 5.44 -31.70 -13.14
C LEU A 148 5.66 -30.66 -14.24
N LYS A 149 6.53 -29.68 -14.00
CA LYS A 149 6.94 -28.71 -15.02
C LYS A 149 7.51 -29.41 -16.24
N ASN A 150 8.45 -30.34 -16.07
CA ASN A 150 9.06 -31.05 -17.18
C ASN A 150 8.07 -31.96 -17.92
N LEU A 151 7.08 -32.53 -17.22
CA LEU A 151 6.02 -33.33 -17.82
C LEU A 151 5.17 -32.50 -18.79
N PHE A 152 4.84 -31.25 -18.42
CA PHE A 152 3.90 -30.40 -19.16
C PHE A 152 4.55 -29.24 -19.94
N TYR A 153 5.86 -29.06 -19.86
CA TYR A 153 6.57 -27.98 -20.57
C TYR A 153 6.31 -28.05 -22.09
N ALA A 154 5.92 -26.92 -22.67
CA ALA A 154 5.78 -26.68 -24.10
C ALA A 154 6.04 -25.20 -24.38
N GLU A 155 6.69 -24.86 -25.51
CA GLU A 155 6.96 -23.45 -25.86
C GLU A 155 5.68 -22.72 -26.30
N GLU A 156 4.65 -23.47 -26.67
CA GLU A 156 3.36 -23.00 -27.17
C GLU A 156 2.40 -22.50 -26.07
N ASP A 157 2.74 -22.73 -24.79
CA ASP A 157 1.87 -22.40 -23.66
C ASP A 157 2.60 -21.76 -22.47
N SER A 158 2.13 -20.57 -22.08
CA SER A 158 2.64 -19.79 -20.96
C SER A 158 1.64 -19.63 -19.82
N PHE A 159 0.53 -20.38 -19.83
CA PHE A 159 -0.54 -20.27 -18.83
C PHE A 159 -0.76 -21.57 -18.07
N LEU A 160 -0.67 -22.73 -18.71
CA LEU A 160 -0.81 -23.99 -18.01
C LEU A 160 0.30 -24.12 -16.94
N GLY A 161 -0.09 -24.44 -15.71
CA GLY A 161 0.83 -24.41 -14.57
C GLY A 161 0.20 -24.83 -13.27
N LEU A 162 0.91 -24.54 -12.19
CA LEU A 162 0.51 -24.81 -10.82
C LEU A 162 0.09 -23.51 -10.13
N TYR A 163 -1.13 -23.52 -9.59
CA TYR A 163 -1.78 -22.33 -9.04
C TYR A 163 -2.22 -22.58 -7.60
N GLY A 164 -1.87 -21.70 -6.68
CA GLY A 164 -2.43 -21.78 -5.34
C GLY A 164 -1.66 -20.95 -4.32
N ALA A 165 -1.38 -21.58 -3.18
CA ALA A 165 -0.77 -20.96 -2.02
C ALA A 165 0.39 -21.81 -1.46
N PHE A 166 1.38 -21.12 -0.93
CA PHE A 166 2.56 -21.64 -0.25
C PHE A 166 2.53 -21.11 1.18
N GLY A 167 2.47 -22.01 2.16
CA GLY A 167 2.41 -21.67 3.58
C GLY A 167 3.78 -21.33 4.15
N TYR A 168 3.81 -20.56 5.23
CA TYR A 168 5.03 -20.13 5.90
C TYR A 168 5.92 -21.31 6.31
N ASP A 169 5.31 -22.39 6.79
CA ASP A 169 6.01 -23.57 7.30
C ASP A 169 6.77 -24.36 6.22
N LEU A 170 6.53 -24.08 4.94
CA LEU A 170 7.28 -24.66 3.83
C LEU A 170 8.80 -24.42 3.95
N VAL A 171 9.21 -23.31 4.59
CA VAL A 171 10.62 -23.01 4.87
C VAL A 171 11.30 -24.09 5.71
N PHE A 172 10.57 -24.82 6.54
CA PHE A 172 11.11 -25.85 7.43
C PHE A 172 11.47 -27.16 6.70
N GLN A 173 11.15 -27.26 5.40
CA GLN A 173 11.74 -28.28 4.53
C GLN A 173 13.22 -28.00 4.24
N LEU A 174 13.65 -26.74 4.31
CA LEU A 174 15.03 -26.30 4.00
C LEU A 174 15.80 -25.85 5.25
N GLU A 175 15.13 -25.19 6.19
CA GLU A 175 15.74 -24.67 7.42
C GLU A 175 15.45 -25.57 8.63
N ALA A 176 16.50 -25.88 9.38
CA ALA A 176 16.36 -26.61 10.64
C ALA A 176 16.09 -25.63 11.80
N ILE A 177 14.89 -25.75 12.38
CA ILE A 177 14.44 -24.98 13.54
C ILE A 177 14.00 -25.91 14.68
N ASP A 178 14.05 -25.38 15.90
CA ASP A 178 13.48 -26.01 17.07
C ASP A 178 12.01 -25.58 17.20
N PHE A 179 11.10 -26.52 16.93
CA PHE A 179 9.67 -26.27 17.01
C PHE A 179 9.21 -26.05 18.46
N ARG A 180 8.45 -24.97 18.68
CA ARG A 180 7.80 -24.64 19.96
C ARG A 180 6.30 -24.57 19.85
N GLN A 181 5.78 -24.19 18.69
CA GLN A 181 4.37 -24.00 18.44
C GLN A 181 3.71 -25.31 18.02
N GLN A 182 2.48 -25.52 18.47
CA GLN A 182 1.69 -26.69 18.10
C GLN A 182 1.07 -26.47 16.72
N ARG A 183 1.15 -27.49 15.86
CA ARG A 183 0.53 -27.52 14.53
C ARG A 183 -0.59 -28.58 14.51
N GLU A 184 -1.61 -28.36 13.68
CA GLU A 184 -2.59 -29.41 13.37
C GLU A 184 -1.88 -30.53 12.58
N GLU A 185 -2.20 -31.80 12.83
CA GLU A 185 -1.49 -32.94 12.19
C GLU A 185 -1.65 -32.97 10.67
N ASP A 186 -2.73 -32.40 10.15
CA ASP A 186 -3.10 -32.30 8.75
C ASP A 186 -2.96 -30.88 8.17
N ALA A 187 -2.31 -29.96 8.91
CA ALA A 187 -2.06 -28.60 8.46
C ALA A 187 -1.19 -28.61 7.19
N SER A 188 -1.78 -28.16 6.08
CA SER A 188 -1.07 -28.10 4.81
C SER A 188 -0.15 -26.88 4.74
N ASP A 189 1.10 -27.08 4.31
CA ASP A 189 2.11 -26.02 4.09
C ASP A 189 2.28 -25.65 2.61
N LEU A 190 1.58 -26.33 1.70
CA LEU A 190 1.47 -26.00 0.29
C LEU A 190 0.16 -26.59 -0.24
N ILE A 191 -0.58 -25.83 -1.05
CA ILE A 191 -1.72 -26.33 -1.83
C ILE A 191 -1.67 -25.66 -3.20
N LEU A 192 -1.51 -26.46 -4.25
CA LEU A 192 -1.47 -26.04 -5.64
C LEU A 192 -2.46 -26.88 -6.48
N TYR A 193 -3.00 -26.27 -7.52
CA TYR A 193 -3.95 -26.88 -8.44
C TYR A 193 -3.38 -26.91 -9.86
N ILE A 194 -3.71 -27.98 -10.59
CA ILE A 194 -3.54 -28.01 -12.06
C ILE A 194 -4.94 -27.79 -12.66
N PRO A 195 -5.25 -26.62 -13.22
CA PRO A 195 -6.52 -26.35 -13.87
C PRO A 195 -6.58 -26.95 -15.28
N ASP A 196 -7.79 -27.28 -15.73
CA ASP A 196 -8.09 -27.64 -17.13
C ASP A 196 -9.00 -26.61 -17.83
N GLU A 197 -9.40 -25.56 -17.11
CA GLU A 197 -9.95 -24.32 -17.63
C GLU A 197 -9.32 -23.12 -16.91
N ILE A 198 -8.87 -22.12 -17.65
CA ILE A 198 -8.31 -20.88 -17.10
C ILE A 198 -8.98 -19.70 -17.79
N VAL A 199 -9.47 -18.74 -17.02
CA VAL A 199 -9.97 -17.47 -17.52
C VAL A 199 -8.89 -16.42 -17.33
N ILE A 200 -8.65 -15.62 -18.36
CA ILE A 200 -7.66 -14.54 -18.36
C ILE A 200 -8.34 -13.28 -18.89
N VAL A 201 -8.14 -12.18 -18.19
CA VAL A 201 -8.69 -10.87 -18.50
C VAL A 201 -7.55 -9.86 -18.55
N ASP A 202 -7.42 -9.16 -19.67
CA ASP A 202 -6.51 -8.02 -19.81
C ASP A 202 -7.34 -6.73 -19.86
N HIS A 203 -7.29 -5.96 -18.77
CA HIS A 203 -8.05 -4.72 -18.65
C HIS A 203 -7.47 -3.58 -19.50
N GLN A 204 -6.21 -3.69 -19.93
CA GLN A 204 -5.60 -2.69 -20.81
C GLN A 204 -6.06 -2.88 -22.26
N MET A 205 -6.24 -4.14 -22.68
CA MET A 205 -6.75 -4.50 -24.00
C MET A 205 -8.28 -4.65 -24.05
N SER A 206 -8.96 -4.59 -22.89
CA SER A 206 -10.41 -4.81 -22.75
C SER A 206 -10.87 -6.11 -23.40
N CYS A 207 -10.17 -7.20 -23.09
CA CYS A 207 -10.47 -8.51 -23.64
C CYS A 207 -10.34 -9.61 -22.58
N ALA A 208 -11.15 -10.65 -22.74
CA ALA A 208 -11.16 -11.81 -21.86
C ALA A 208 -11.22 -13.11 -22.67
N TYR A 209 -10.54 -14.14 -22.18
CA TYR A 209 -10.46 -15.44 -22.82
C TYR A 209 -10.61 -16.54 -21.79
N LYS A 210 -11.18 -17.66 -22.23
CA LYS A 210 -11.11 -18.95 -21.54
C LYS A 210 -10.23 -19.89 -22.33
N LEU A 211 -9.21 -20.42 -21.68
CA LEU A 211 -8.38 -21.51 -22.17
C LEU A 211 -8.92 -22.82 -21.60
N SER A 212 -9.26 -23.79 -22.44
CA SER A 212 -9.71 -25.11 -22.03
C SER A 212 -8.74 -26.18 -22.53
N TYR A 213 -8.31 -27.09 -21.67
CA TYR A 213 -7.26 -28.07 -21.95
C TYR A 213 -7.80 -29.50 -21.97
N GLU A 214 -7.39 -30.28 -22.96
CA GLU A 214 -7.45 -31.75 -22.97
C GLU A 214 -6.04 -32.33 -22.89
N PHE A 215 -5.87 -33.42 -22.16
CA PHE A 215 -4.59 -34.09 -21.90
C PHE A 215 -4.65 -35.52 -22.43
N GLU A 216 -3.74 -35.91 -23.32
CA GLU A 216 -3.65 -37.29 -23.86
C GLU A 216 -2.21 -37.83 -23.76
N LYS A 217 -2.03 -39.01 -23.16
CA LYS A 217 -0.77 -39.76 -23.19
C LYS A 217 -1.06 -41.27 -23.19
N GLY A 218 -0.82 -41.92 -24.34
CA GLY A 218 -1.09 -43.34 -24.50
C GLY A 218 -2.58 -43.67 -24.34
N GLN A 219 -2.93 -44.44 -23.30
CA GLN A 219 -4.33 -44.80 -22.99
C GLN A 219 -5.03 -43.81 -22.05
N TYR A 220 -4.29 -42.88 -21.46
CA TYR A 220 -4.81 -41.89 -20.53
C TYR A 220 -5.24 -40.66 -21.32
N SER A 221 -6.52 -40.33 -21.28
CA SER A 221 -7.06 -39.17 -22.00
C SER A 221 -8.20 -38.53 -21.22
N THR A 222 -8.20 -37.20 -21.17
CA THR A 222 -9.36 -36.43 -20.71
C THR A 222 -10.29 -36.02 -21.86
N ARG A 223 -9.91 -36.28 -23.11
CA ARG A 223 -10.64 -35.85 -24.30
C ARG A 223 -12.05 -36.44 -24.33
N GLY A 224 -13.04 -35.56 -24.53
CA GLY A 224 -14.45 -35.94 -24.54
C GLY A 224 -15.05 -36.25 -23.16
N MET A 225 -14.27 -36.17 -22.07
CA MET A 225 -14.79 -36.28 -20.71
C MET A 225 -15.43 -34.95 -20.28
N PRO A 226 -16.61 -34.97 -19.62
CA PRO A 226 -17.26 -33.76 -19.16
C PRO A 226 -16.44 -33.06 -18.07
N ARG A 227 -16.44 -31.73 -18.09
CA ARG A 227 -15.92 -30.87 -17.02
C ARG A 227 -16.98 -30.76 -15.92
N THR A 228 -17.04 -31.77 -15.07
CA THR A 228 -18.02 -31.86 -13.98
C THR A 228 -17.72 -30.83 -12.89
N LYS A 229 -18.72 -30.05 -12.50
CA LYS A 229 -18.62 -29.10 -11.39
C LYS A 229 -18.66 -29.84 -10.06
N THR A 230 -17.66 -29.61 -9.21
CA THR A 230 -17.55 -30.21 -7.88
C THR A 230 -17.70 -29.11 -6.83
N TYR A 231 -18.82 -29.12 -6.12
CA TYR A 231 -19.08 -28.15 -5.05
C TYR A 231 -18.75 -28.74 -3.68
N LEU A 232 -18.15 -27.92 -2.85
CA LEU A 232 -17.97 -28.10 -1.43
C LEU A 232 -19.25 -27.73 -0.70
N GLU A 233 -19.48 -28.35 0.45
CA GLU A 233 -20.49 -27.85 1.38
C GLU A 233 -20.15 -26.40 1.76
N PRO A 234 -21.10 -25.46 1.67
CA PRO A 234 -20.83 -24.07 2.02
C PRO A 234 -20.27 -23.99 3.43
N ALA A 235 -19.21 -23.21 3.63
CA ALA A 235 -18.73 -22.90 4.97
C ALA A 235 -19.92 -22.40 5.80
N LYS A 236 -20.25 -23.10 6.89
CA LYS A 236 -21.37 -22.71 7.74
C LYS A 236 -21.16 -21.27 8.18
N ALA A 237 -22.10 -20.39 7.86
CA ALA A 237 -22.12 -19.04 8.42
C ALA A 237 -22.00 -19.14 9.94
N TYR A 238 -21.24 -18.25 10.56
CA TYR A 238 -21.04 -18.25 12.00
C TYR A 238 -22.41 -18.19 12.71
N ALA A 239 -22.81 -19.30 13.32
CA ALA A 239 -24.12 -19.46 13.96
C ALA A 239 -24.11 -19.07 15.46
N GLY A 240 -22.95 -18.65 15.98
CA GLY A 240 -22.71 -18.48 17.42
C GLY A 240 -23.21 -17.16 17.99
N THR A 241 -23.82 -17.25 19.18
CA THR A 241 -24.05 -16.14 20.12
C THR A 241 -22.97 -16.06 21.20
N GLU A 242 -21.95 -16.92 21.15
CA GLU A 242 -20.86 -16.96 22.13
C GLU A 242 -19.72 -16.01 21.72
N PRO A 243 -19.11 -15.28 22.65
CA PRO A 243 -17.96 -14.44 22.34
C PRO A 243 -16.82 -15.31 21.80
N LEU A 244 -16.15 -14.84 20.74
CA LEU A 244 -14.90 -15.44 20.29
C LEU A 244 -13.96 -15.52 21.49
N SER A 245 -13.40 -16.70 21.78
CA SER A 245 -12.45 -16.92 22.88
C SER A 245 -11.11 -16.19 22.70
N TYR A 246 -10.97 -15.45 21.60
CA TYR A 246 -9.76 -14.75 21.18
C TYR A 246 -10.00 -13.25 21.28
N GLU A 247 -9.96 -12.72 22.49
CA GLU A 247 -9.98 -11.28 22.71
C GLU A 247 -8.61 -10.69 22.37
N TYR A 248 -8.61 -9.56 21.64
CA TYR A 248 -7.42 -8.76 21.41
C TYR A 248 -6.79 -8.35 22.76
N GLN A 249 -5.51 -8.66 22.94
CA GLN A 249 -4.78 -8.36 24.16
C GLN A 249 -3.94 -7.10 23.97
N ASN A 250 -4.47 -5.97 24.43
CA ASN A 250 -3.76 -4.70 24.38
C ASN A 250 -2.42 -4.78 25.13
N GLY A 251 -1.32 -4.38 24.48
CA GLY A 251 0.03 -4.45 25.01
C GLY A 251 0.75 -5.79 24.79
N TYR A 252 0.10 -6.82 24.23
CA TYR A 252 0.78 -8.08 23.89
C TYR A 252 1.88 -7.84 22.85
N TYR A 253 1.56 -7.10 21.78
CA TYR A 253 2.53 -6.83 20.71
C TYR A 253 3.63 -5.90 21.20
N ALA A 254 3.29 -4.87 21.99
CA ALA A 254 4.28 -4.01 22.62
C ALA A 254 5.29 -4.80 23.49
N GLY A 255 4.84 -5.89 24.15
CA GLY A 255 5.70 -6.81 24.89
C GLY A 255 6.66 -7.60 24.00
N LEU A 256 6.23 -7.99 22.78
CA LEU A 256 7.11 -8.61 21.78
C LEU A 256 8.18 -7.62 21.29
N VAL A 257 7.81 -6.35 21.11
CA VAL A 257 8.74 -5.29 20.69
C VAL A 257 9.84 -5.10 21.72
N GLN A 258 9.49 -5.05 23.00
CA GLN A 258 10.46 -4.91 24.09
C GLN A 258 11.44 -6.09 24.15
N GLN A 259 10.97 -7.31 23.91
CA GLN A 259 11.82 -8.49 23.86
C GLN A 259 12.77 -8.47 22.65
N ALA A 260 12.27 -8.09 21.47
CA ALA A 260 13.09 -7.96 20.27
C ALA A 260 14.20 -6.90 20.44
N ILE A 261 13.91 -5.78 21.08
CA ILE A 261 14.89 -4.72 21.39
C ILE A 261 16.06 -5.26 22.24
N GLU A 262 15.81 -6.15 23.19
CA GLU A 262 16.89 -6.77 23.98
C GLU A 262 17.76 -7.70 23.13
N GLU A 263 17.18 -8.44 22.17
CA GLU A 263 17.92 -9.25 21.21
C GLU A 263 18.78 -8.40 20.26
N PHE A 264 18.27 -7.25 19.84
CA PHE A 264 19.02 -6.29 19.03
C PHE A 264 20.24 -5.74 19.78
N LYS A 265 20.06 -5.35 21.05
CA LYS A 265 21.16 -4.89 21.91
C LYS A 265 22.21 -5.98 22.15
N ALA A 266 21.78 -7.23 22.26
CA ALA A 266 22.68 -8.38 22.41
C ALA A 266 23.42 -8.74 21.11
N GLY A 267 22.96 -8.25 19.96
CA GLY A 267 23.51 -8.59 18.64
C GLY A 267 23.05 -9.96 18.11
N ASN A 268 21.95 -10.50 18.66
CA ASN A 268 21.37 -11.77 18.22
C ASN A 268 20.49 -11.59 16.97
N LEU A 269 19.90 -10.40 16.83
CA LEU A 269 19.07 -9.98 15.71
C LEU A 269 19.46 -8.55 15.30
N PHE A 270 19.14 -8.16 14.08
CA PHE A 270 19.20 -6.77 13.58
C PHE A 270 17.79 -6.24 13.31
N GLU A 271 16.93 -7.12 12.82
CA GLU A 271 15.53 -6.84 12.51
C GLU A 271 14.72 -8.13 12.76
N VAL A 272 13.47 -8.00 13.22
CA VAL A 272 12.51 -9.11 13.26
C VAL A 272 11.09 -8.60 13.06
N VAL A 273 10.24 -9.41 12.45
CA VAL A 273 8.86 -9.06 12.11
C VAL A 273 7.91 -10.01 12.84
N PRO A 274 7.67 -9.84 14.17
CA PRO A 274 6.62 -10.59 14.85
C PRO A 274 5.25 -10.21 14.33
N SER A 275 4.29 -11.09 14.58
CA SER A 275 2.89 -10.87 14.26
C SER A 275 1.98 -11.13 15.45
N GLN A 276 0.79 -10.54 15.35
CA GLN A 276 -0.35 -10.85 16.19
C GLN A 276 -1.57 -11.17 15.32
N THR A 277 -2.55 -11.85 15.91
CA THR A 277 -3.72 -12.33 15.19
C THR A 277 -4.99 -11.69 15.74
N LEU A 278 -5.82 -11.17 14.84
CA LEU A 278 -7.18 -10.70 15.11
C LEU A 278 -8.18 -11.70 14.52
N TYR A 279 -9.33 -11.82 15.17
CA TYR A 279 -10.41 -12.70 14.75
C TYR A 279 -11.71 -11.93 14.61
N GLU A 280 -12.44 -12.18 13.55
CA GLU A 280 -13.76 -11.60 13.29
C GLU A 280 -14.75 -12.69 12.86
N PRO A 281 -16.02 -12.64 13.30
CA PRO A 281 -17.06 -13.48 12.71
C PRO A 281 -17.22 -13.17 11.22
N CYS A 282 -17.24 -14.20 10.39
CA CYS A 282 -17.45 -14.07 8.95
C CYS A 282 -18.89 -14.45 8.61
N VAL A 283 -19.73 -13.43 8.41
CA VAL A 283 -21.16 -13.61 8.06
C VAL A 283 -21.37 -13.61 6.55
N ASP A 284 -20.64 -12.75 5.84
CA ASP A 284 -20.78 -12.60 4.40
C ASP A 284 -19.91 -13.62 3.64
N ALA A 285 -20.27 -13.85 2.38
CA ALA A 285 -19.52 -14.74 1.50
C ALA A 285 -18.11 -14.18 1.20
N PRO A 286 -17.06 -15.02 1.16
CA PRO A 286 -15.68 -14.60 0.88
C PRO A 286 -15.52 -13.78 -0.41
N SER A 287 -16.24 -14.13 -1.49
CA SER A 287 -16.27 -13.37 -2.74
C SER A 287 -16.73 -11.91 -2.55
N GLN A 288 -17.69 -11.66 -1.65
CA GLN A 288 -18.16 -10.32 -1.34
C GLN A 288 -17.14 -9.54 -0.49
N ILE A 289 -16.42 -10.22 0.40
CA ILE A 289 -15.32 -9.64 1.16
C ILE A 289 -14.19 -9.26 0.21
N PHE A 290 -13.84 -10.13 -0.74
CA PHE A 290 -12.85 -9.84 -1.78
C PHE A 290 -13.23 -8.61 -2.63
N LYS A 291 -14.49 -8.53 -3.10
CA LYS A 291 -15.01 -7.36 -3.84
C LYS A 291 -14.88 -6.06 -3.02
N ARG A 292 -15.14 -6.11 -1.72
CA ARG A 292 -14.97 -4.96 -0.81
C ARG A 292 -13.49 -4.62 -0.62
N LEU A 293 -12.65 -5.61 -0.42
CA LEU A 293 -11.21 -5.43 -0.19
C LEU A 293 -10.52 -4.82 -1.42
N LYS A 294 -10.84 -5.28 -2.64
CA LYS A 294 -10.32 -4.70 -3.90
C LYS A 294 -10.64 -3.21 -4.03
N LYS A 295 -11.77 -2.75 -3.51
CA LYS A 295 -12.16 -1.32 -3.47
C LYS A 295 -11.45 -0.55 -2.35
N LEU A 296 -11.40 -1.13 -1.15
CA LEU A 296 -10.84 -0.49 0.04
C LEU A 296 -9.31 -0.41 0.02
N ASN A 297 -8.64 -1.33 -0.65
CA ASN A 297 -7.19 -1.40 -0.70
C ASN A 297 -6.73 -2.02 -2.03
N PRO A 298 -6.78 -1.28 -3.15
CA PRO A 298 -6.25 -1.74 -4.43
C PRO A 298 -4.76 -2.06 -4.31
N SER A 299 -4.34 -3.21 -4.84
CA SER A 299 -2.95 -3.66 -4.78
C SER A 299 -2.52 -4.37 -6.08
N PRO A 300 -1.20 -4.55 -6.29
CA PRO A 300 -0.66 -5.32 -7.41
C PRO A 300 -0.99 -6.82 -7.33
N TYR A 301 -1.24 -7.36 -6.12
CA TYR A 301 -1.51 -8.78 -5.85
C TYR A 301 -2.78 -8.96 -5.02
N GLY A 302 -3.95 -8.78 -5.65
CA GLY A 302 -5.24 -9.18 -5.12
C GLY A 302 -5.52 -10.66 -5.39
N PHE A 303 -6.14 -11.36 -4.43
CA PHE A 303 -6.51 -12.75 -4.64
C PHE A 303 -7.69 -13.22 -3.78
N ILE A 304 -8.41 -14.22 -4.30
CA ILE A 304 -9.26 -15.12 -3.53
C ILE A 304 -8.93 -16.56 -3.95
N VAL A 305 -8.56 -17.41 -2.99
CA VAL A 305 -8.14 -18.79 -3.22
C VAL A 305 -8.92 -19.70 -2.29
N ASN A 306 -9.73 -20.59 -2.87
CA ASN A 306 -10.44 -21.62 -2.11
C ASN A 306 -9.60 -22.90 -2.09
N LEU A 307 -9.05 -23.20 -0.92
CA LEU A 307 -8.15 -24.32 -0.66
C LEU A 307 -8.90 -25.60 -0.23
N GLY A 308 -10.23 -25.60 -0.28
CA GLY A 308 -11.07 -26.69 0.23
C GLY A 308 -11.67 -26.33 1.58
N GLU A 309 -10.93 -26.57 2.67
CA GLU A 309 -11.44 -26.32 4.03
C GLU A 309 -11.37 -24.86 4.46
N GLU A 310 -10.53 -24.08 3.78
CA GLU A 310 -10.25 -22.69 4.09
C GLU A 310 -10.13 -21.86 2.83
N ILE A 311 -10.48 -20.58 2.96
CA ILE A 311 -10.44 -19.63 1.85
C ILE A 311 -9.54 -18.47 2.25
N LEU A 312 -8.59 -18.15 1.37
CA LEU A 312 -7.73 -16.98 1.52
C LEU A 312 -8.30 -15.84 0.70
N VAL A 313 -8.45 -14.67 1.31
CA VAL A 313 -8.86 -13.43 0.64
C VAL A 313 -7.83 -12.36 0.95
N GLY A 314 -7.13 -11.84 -0.05
CA GLY A 314 -6.01 -10.93 0.17
C GLY A 314 -5.88 -9.81 -0.86
N SER A 315 -5.15 -8.79 -0.47
CA SER A 315 -4.73 -7.68 -1.32
C SER A 315 -3.34 -7.24 -0.89
N SER A 316 -2.34 -8.01 -1.34
CA SER A 316 -0.96 -7.87 -0.93
C SER A 316 -0.29 -6.73 -1.69
N PRO A 317 0.44 -5.83 -0.99
CA PRO A 317 1.21 -4.78 -1.62
C PRO A 317 2.54 -5.28 -2.20
N GLU A 318 3.03 -6.45 -1.79
CA GLU A 318 4.41 -6.86 -1.99
C GLU A 318 4.54 -8.09 -2.89
N MET A 319 5.32 -7.93 -3.96
CA MET A 319 5.80 -9.02 -4.79
C MET A 319 6.75 -9.89 -3.97
N TYR A 320 6.54 -11.20 -3.99
CA TYR A 320 7.49 -12.12 -3.37
C TYR A 320 8.67 -12.36 -4.31
N VAL A 321 8.47 -13.18 -5.35
CA VAL A 321 9.45 -13.45 -6.40
C VAL A 321 8.74 -13.52 -7.74
N ARG A 322 9.27 -12.79 -8.73
CA ARG A 322 8.89 -12.94 -10.14
C ARG A 322 10.09 -13.39 -10.96
N VAL A 323 9.89 -14.37 -11.82
CA VAL A 323 10.89 -14.88 -12.76
C VAL A 323 10.31 -14.94 -14.16
N GLU A 324 10.96 -14.25 -15.10
CA GLU A 324 10.63 -14.25 -16.52
C GLU A 324 11.89 -14.59 -17.32
N GLY A 325 11.91 -15.77 -17.96
CA GLY A 325 13.14 -16.31 -18.54
C GLY A 325 14.21 -16.51 -17.46
N SER A 326 15.37 -15.86 -17.61
CA SER A 326 16.43 -15.86 -16.58
C SER A 326 16.37 -14.66 -15.64
N ARG A 327 15.48 -13.68 -15.87
CA ARG A 327 15.41 -12.46 -15.06
C ARG A 327 14.59 -12.74 -13.80
N VAL A 328 15.21 -12.58 -12.63
CA VAL A 328 14.56 -12.65 -11.31
C VAL A 328 14.44 -11.25 -10.73
N GLU A 329 13.28 -10.92 -10.18
CA GLU A 329 13.05 -9.63 -9.53
C GLU A 329 12.17 -9.75 -8.28
N THR A 330 12.39 -8.81 -7.36
CA THR A 330 11.63 -8.63 -6.12
C THR A 330 11.47 -7.13 -5.84
N CYS A 331 10.54 -6.78 -4.96
CA CYS A 331 10.29 -5.39 -4.59
C CYS A 331 10.14 -5.25 -3.07
N PRO A 332 11.25 -5.23 -2.30
CA PRO A 332 11.18 -5.03 -0.86
C PRO A 332 10.47 -3.71 -0.51
N ILE A 333 9.58 -3.76 0.46
CA ILE A 333 8.80 -2.60 0.92
C ILE A 333 9.08 -2.36 2.40
N SER A 334 9.41 -1.12 2.76
CA SER A 334 9.39 -0.64 4.14
C SER A 334 9.14 0.87 4.11
N GLY A 335 8.59 1.41 5.20
CA GLY A 335 8.09 2.78 5.28
C GLY A 335 6.69 2.91 4.67
N THR A 336 5.73 3.33 5.49
CA THR A 336 4.34 3.53 5.08
C THR A 336 3.79 4.80 5.69
N ILE A 337 3.17 5.65 4.87
CA ILE A 337 2.41 6.81 5.38
C ILE A 337 1.06 6.92 4.69
N ARG A 338 0.08 7.51 5.37
CA ARG A 338 -1.25 7.74 4.79
C ARG A 338 -1.20 8.79 3.68
N ARG A 339 -2.11 8.68 2.72
CA ARG A 339 -2.46 9.76 1.80
C ARG A 339 -3.04 10.94 2.58
N GLY A 340 -2.62 12.15 2.23
CA GLY A 340 -3.18 13.41 2.71
C GLY A 340 -4.57 13.67 2.13
N LYS A 341 -5.30 14.62 2.73
CA LYS A 341 -6.62 15.02 2.24
C LYS A 341 -6.56 15.79 0.92
N ASN A 342 -5.40 16.35 0.60
CA ASN A 342 -5.13 17.13 -0.59
C ASN A 342 -3.64 17.01 -0.97
N ALA A 343 -3.26 17.59 -2.11
CA ALA A 343 -1.90 17.52 -2.63
C ALA A 343 -0.83 18.14 -1.71
N ILE A 344 -1.20 19.10 -0.87
CA ILE A 344 -0.26 19.77 0.06
C ILE A 344 0.07 18.83 1.22
N GLU A 345 -0.95 18.26 1.85
CA GLU A 345 -0.76 17.27 2.92
C GLU A 345 -0.06 16.00 2.38
N ASP A 346 -0.37 15.57 1.15
CA ASP A 346 0.36 14.48 0.48
C ASP A 346 1.87 14.80 0.37
N ALA A 347 2.22 16.01 -0.09
CA ALA A 347 3.62 16.40 -0.23
C ALA A 347 4.36 16.48 1.12
N ASP A 348 3.68 16.95 2.17
CA ASP A 348 4.24 16.98 3.53
C ASP A 348 4.42 15.55 4.09
N ASN A 349 3.45 14.65 3.88
CA ASN A 349 3.57 13.25 4.27
C ASN A 349 4.70 12.53 3.52
N ILE A 350 4.82 12.73 2.21
CA ILE A 350 5.92 12.19 1.41
C ILE A 350 7.28 12.66 1.95
N ARG A 351 7.40 13.95 2.26
CA ARG A 351 8.65 14.49 2.83
C ARG A 351 8.97 13.84 4.18
N THR A 352 7.97 13.65 5.04
CA THR A 352 8.14 12.95 6.32
C THR A 352 8.64 11.52 6.11
N LEU A 353 8.02 10.77 5.20
CA LEU A 353 8.44 9.39 4.87
C LEU A 353 9.87 9.34 4.32
N LEU A 354 10.22 10.24 3.39
CA LEU A 354 11.56 10.29 2.80
C LEU A 354 12.65 10.75 3.78
N ASN A 355 12.30 11.52 4.80
CA ASN A 355 13.24 11.97 5.84
C ASN A 355 13.31 11.01 7.04
N SER A 356 12.51 9.95 7.07
CA SER A 356 12.54 8.96 8.14
C SER A 356 13.81 8.11 8.05
N THR A 357 14.75 8.33 8.98
CA THR A 357 16.00 7.56 9.07
C THR A 357 15.75 6.11 9.49
N LYS A 358 14.70 5.88 10.28
CA LYS A 358 14.25 4.54 10.70
C LYS A 358 13.81 3.74 9.48
N ASP A 359 12.84 4.24 8.72
CA ASP A 359 12.30 3.54 7.53
C ASP A 359 13.37 3.33 6.45
N GLU A 360 14.31 4.29 6.32
CA GLU A 360 15.47 4.14 5.45
C GLU A 360 16.39 2.98 5.87
N ALA A 361 16.66 2.84 7.18
CA ALA A 361 17.51 1.77 7.71
C ALA A 361 16.85 0.39 7.51
N GLU A 362 15.56 0.27 7.84
CA GLU A 362 14.78 -0.96 7.62
C GLU A 362 14.80 -1.38 6.15
N LEU A 363 14.46 -0.47 5.23
CA LEU A 363 14.46 -0.80 3.80
C LEU A 363 15.87 -1.15 3.28
N THR A 364 16.92 -0.54 3.84
CA THR A 364 18.31 -0.89 3.49
C THR A 364 18.62 -2.34 3.85
N MET A 365 18.26 -2.78 5.06
CA MET A 365 18.52 -4.15 5.50
C MET A 365 17.74 -5.18 4.68
N CYS A 366 16.45 -4.93 4.41
CA CYS A 366 15.64 -5.77 3.53
C CYS A 366 16.28 -5.93 2.15
N THR A 367 16.78 -4.82 1.59
CA THR A 367 17.40 -4.81 0.25
C THR A 367 18.74 -5.52 0.23
N ASP A 368 19.57 -5.38 1.26
CA ASP A 368 20.86 -6.07 1.32
C ASP A 368 20.70 -7.60 1.47
N VAL A 369 19.71 -8.06 2.25
CA VAL A 369 19.43 -9.49 2.34
C VAL A 369 18.84 -10.02 1.03
N ASP A 370 17.95 -9.27 0.38
CA ASP A 370 17.42 -9.64 -0.93
C ASP A 370 18.53 -9.76 -2.00
N ARG A 371 19.49 -8.82 -2.00
CA ARG A 371 20.70 -8.90 -2.86
C ARG A 371 21.55 -10.12 -2.52
N ASN A 372 21.71 -10.45 -1.24
CA ASN A 372 22.41 -11.64 -0.79
C ASN A 372 21.71 -12.93 -1.27
N ASP A 373 20.39 -13.01 -1.15
CA ASP A 373 19.60 -14.16 -1.58
C ASP A 373 19.74 -14.41 -3.09
N LYS A 374 19.68 -13.35 -3.91
CA LYS A 374 19.94 -13.41 -5.36
C LYS A 374 21.37 -13.79 -5.69
N SER A 375 22.35 -13.29 -4.93
CA SER A 375 23.78 -13.53 -5.19
C SER A 375 24.17 -15.01 -5.10
N ARG A 376 23.35 -15.84 -4.44
CA ARG A 376 23.56 -17.31 -4.39
C ARG A 376 23.27 -18.01 -5.72
N ILE A 377 22.40 -17.44 -6.55
CA ILE A 377 21.82 -18.12 -7.73
C ILE A 377 21.92 -17.32 -9.03
N CYS A 378 22.41 -16.08 -8.97
CA CYS A 378 22.51 -15.19 -10.11
C CYS A 378 23.95 -15.09 -10.61
N VAL A 379 24.10 -14.86 -11.92
CA VAL A 379 25.38 -14.59 -12.57
C VAL A 379 26.13 -13.48 -11.81
N PRO A 380 27.40 -13.68 -11.42
CA PRO A 380 28.15 -12.68 -10.67
C PRO A 380 28.14 -11.30 -11.34
N GLY A 381 27.81 -10.27 -10.57
CA GLY A 381 27.69 -8.89 -11.06
C GLY A 381 26.37 -8.54 -11.76
N SER A 382 25.44 -9.49 -11.91
CA SER A 382 24.13 -9.24 -12.52
C SER A 382 23.08 -8.68 -11.54
N VAL A 383 23.29 -8.83 -10.23
CA VAL A 383 22.36 -8.35 -9.20
C VAL A 383 22.47 -6.83 -9.06
N GLN A 384 21.37 -6.12 -9.33
CA GLN A 384 21.32 -4.66 -9.35
C GLN A 384 20.09 -4.12 -8.63
N VAL A 385 20.28 -3.02 -7.90
CA VAL A 385 19.18 -2.21 -7.38
C VAL A 385 18.84 -1.17 -8.44
N ILE A 386 17.77 -1.41 -9.19
CA ILE A 386 17.33 -0.56 -10.31
C ILE A 386 16.33 0.52 -9.87
N GLY A 387 15.80 0.41 -8.66
CA GLY A 387 15.02 1.45 -7.99
C GLY A 387 15.33 1.47 -6.50
N ARG A 388 15.61 2.66 -5.94
CA ARG A 388 15.92 2.85 -4.52
C ARG A 388 14.97 3.88 -3.93
N ARG A 389 14.27 3.54 -2.85
CA ARG A 389 13.29 4.37 -2.13
C ARG A 389 12.29 5.05 -3.06
N GLN A 390 11.83 4.33 -4.08
CA GLN A 390 10.84 4.84 -5.01
C GLN A 390 9.50 4.97 -4.29
N LEU A 391 8.81 6.08 -4.50
CA LEU A 391 7.48 6.29 -3.96
C LEU A 391 6.45 5.55 -4.81
N GLU A 392 5.72 4.64 -4.18
CA GLU A 392 4.52 4.04 -4.76
C GLU A 392 3.28 4.59 -4.05
N MET A 393 2.44 5.28 -4.81
CA MET A 393 1.23 5.92 -4.29
C MET A 393 0.01 5.03 -4.55
N TYR A 394 -0.58 4.56 -3.47
CA TYR A 394 -1.84 3.84 -3.46
C TYR A 394 -3.00 4.78 -3.13
N SER A 395 -4.24 4.28 -3.17
CA SER A 395 -5.43 5.10 -2.90
C SER A 395 -5.46 5.69 -1.48
N HIS A 396 -4.90 4.99 -0.50
CA HIS A 396 -4.91 5.39 0.91
C HIS A 396 -3.53 5.48 1.57
N LEU A 397 -2.51 4.86 0.97
CA LEU A 397 -1.15 4.78 1.52
C LEU A 397 -0.10 5.20 0.48
N ILE A 398 1.08 5.56 0.96
CA ILE A 398 2.29 5.78 0.19
C ILE A 398 3.37 4.88 0.80
N HIS A 399 4.04 4.11 -0.05
CA HIS A 399 5.12 3.20 0.34
C HIS A 399 6.44 3.64 -0.28
N THR A 400 7.53 3.42 0.44
CA THR A 400 8.88 3.40 -0.17
C THR A 400 9.24 1.98 -0.57
N VAL A 401 9.67 1.83 -1.82
CA VAL A 401 9.91 0.52 -2.44
C VAL A 401 11.28 0.52 -3.11
N ASP A 402 12.03 -0.56 -2.91
CA ASP A 402 13.21 -0.87 -3.70
C ASP A 402 12.86 -1.88 -4.78
N HIS A 403 13.59 -1.84 -5.90
CA HIS A 403 13.45 -2.78 -6.98
C HIS A 403 14.80 -3.40 -7.27
N VAL A 404 14.91 -4.69 -7.00
CA VAL A 404 16.13 -5.46 -7.16
C VAL A 404 15.90 -6.51 -8.24
N GLU A 405 16.80 -6.56 -9.20
CA GLU A 405 16.81 -7.61 -10.23
C GLU A 405 18.15 -8.33 -10.29
N GLY A 406 18.13 -9.52 -10.85
CA GLY A 406 19.31 -10.32 -11.17
C GLY A 406 19.02 -11.26 -12.34
N TYR A 407 20.06 -11.90 -12.85
CA TYR A 407 19.92 -12.90 -13.91
C TYR A 407 20.41 -14.25 -13.39
N LEU A 408 19.54 -15.25 -13.37
CA LEU A 408 19.83 -16.59 -12.90
C LEU A 408 21.01 -17.20 -13.66
N GLU A 409 21.89 -17.91 -12.95
CA GLU A 409 22.88 -18.76 -13.64
C GLU A 409 22.18 -19.91 -14.37
N PRO A 410 22.75 -20.44 -15.47
CA PRO A 410 22.11 -21.51 -16.25
C PRO A 410 21.78 -22.79 -15.48
N ALA A 411 22.40 -23.02 -14.32
CA ALA A 411 22.16 -24.19 -13.48
C ALA A 411 20.93 -24.05 -12.57
N PHE A 412 20.40 -22.83 -12.41
CA PHE A 412 19.28 -22.53 -11.50
C PHE A 412 18.01 -22.20 -12.28
N ASP A 413 16.87 -22.48 -11.66
CA ASP A 413 15.54 -22.19 -12.19
C ASP A 413 14.72 -21.26 -11.28
N ALA A 414 13.48 -20.99 -11.69
CA ALA A 414 12.59 -20.12 -10.93
C ALA A 414 12.27 -20.64 -9.52
N LEU A 415 12.33 -21.96 -9.28
CA LEU A 415 12.12 -22.53 -7.96
C LEU A 415 13.35 -22.36 -7.07
N ASP A 416 14.56 -22.32 -7.62
CA ASP A 416 15.74 -21.90 -6.86
C ASP A 416 15.62 -20.44 -6.41
N ALA A 417 15.10 -19.57 -7.28
CA ALA A 417 14.75 -18.20 -6.94
C ALA A 417 13.71 -18.13 -5.82
N PHE A 418 12.64 -18.92 -5.91
CA PHE A 418 11.65 -19.01 -4.84
C PHE A 418 12.30 -19.49 -3.53
N MET A 419 13.02 -20.61 -3.54
CA MET A 419 13.60 -21.22 -2.35
C MET A 419 14.68 -20.36 -1.66
N THR A 420 15.54 -19.68 -2.43
CA THR A 420 16.59 -18.84 -1.85
C THR A 420 16.01 -17.66 -1.06
N HIS A 421 14.89 -17.09 -1.54
CA HIS A 421 14.21 -15.98 -0.89
C HIS A 421 13.26 -16.44 0.23
N MET A 422 13.07 -17.74 0.51
CA MET A 422 12.14 -18.22 1.54
C MET A 422 12.65 -17.88 2.95
N TRP A 423 11.94 -17.08 3.77
CA TRP A 423 10.98 -16.05 3.33
C TRP A 423 11.62 -14.65 3.41
N ALA A 424 10.96 -13.67 2.80
CA ALA A 424 11.45 -12.31 2.73
C ALA A 424 11.70 -11.72 4.13
N VAL A 425 12.71 -10.85 4.24
CA VAL A 425 13.06 -10.18 5.52
C VAL A 425 11.91 -9.31 6.01
N THR A 426 11.14 -8.71 5.10
CA THR A 426 9.93 -7.92 5.37
C THR A 426 8.86 -8.68 6.14
N ILE A 427 8.97 -10.01 6.25
CA ILE A 427 8.06 -10.84 7.05
C ILE A 427 8.77 -11.72 8.07
N THR A 428 10.10 -11.86 8.00
CA THR A 428 10.91 -12.65 8.95
C THR A 428 11.77 -11.74 9.81
N GLY A 429 12.87 -11.25 9.26
CA GLY A 429 13.90 -10.47 9.93
C GLY A 429 15.31 -10.84 9.45
N ALA A 430 16.31 -10.25 10.09
CA ALA A 430 17.73 -10.46 9.79
C ALA A 430 18.55 -10.62 11.08
N PRO A 431 19.47 -11.60 11.18
CA PRO A 431 19.72 -12.69 10.24
C PRO A 431 18.53 -13.67 10.12
N LYS A 432 18.18 -14.07 8.89
CA LYS A 432 16.92 -14.76 8.56
C LYS A 432 16.61 -15.98 9.43
N ARG A 433 17.55 -16.93 9.57
CA ARG A 433 17.35 -18.14 10.38
C ARG A 433 17.13 -17.82 11.86
N ALA A 434 17.88 -16.87 12.42
CA ALA A 434 17.73 -16.45 13.81
C ALA A 434 16.37 -15.78 14.04
N ALA A 435 15.93 -14.92 13.11
CA ALA A 435 14.63 -14.27 13.16
C ALA A 435 13.47 -15.29 13.09
N ILE A 436 13.55 -16.28 12.20
CA ILE A 436 12.57 -17.38 12.11
C ILE A 436 12.49 -18.15 13.43
N GLN A 437 13.63 -18.51 14.02
CA GLN A 437 13.65 -19.21 15.32
C GLN A 437 13.07 -18.34 16.44
N TRP A 438 13.36 -17.04 16.44
CA TRP A 438 12.80 -16.11 17.41
C TRP A 438 11.28 -16.00 17.27
N ILE A 439 10.77 -15.89 16.04
CA ILE A 439 9.32 -15.91 15.74
C ILE A 439 8.67 -17.19 16.29
N GLU A 440 9.26 -18.36 15.99
CA GLU A 440 8.76 -19.65 16.48
C GLU A 440 8.71 -19.69 18.02
N ASN A 441 9.67 -19.06 18.71
CA ASN A 441 9.72 -19.05 20.16
C ASN A 441 8.75 -18.08 20.85
N HIS A 442 8.36 -16.98 20.18
CA HIS A 442 7.68 -15.85 20.83
C HIS A 442 6.25 -15.59 20.35
N GLU A 443 5.90 -15.98 19.12
CA GLU A 443 4.51 -15.85 18.67
C GLU A 443 3.59 -16.85 19.40
N SER A 444 2.34 -16.45 19.60
CA SER A 444 1.33 -17.26 20.31
C SER A 444 0.77 -18.42 19.48
N SER A 445 0.98 -18.40 18.16
CA SER A 445 0.49 -19.41 17.23
C SER A 445 1.33 -19.45 15.95
N ASP A 446 1.21 -20.57 15.23
CA ASP A 446 1.80 -20.76 13.92
C ASP A 446 1.28 -19.75 12.89
N ARG A 447 2.05 -19.58 11.82
CA ARG A 447 1.73 -18.58 10.80
C ARG A 447 0.81 -19.12 9.72
N LYS A 448 0.75 -20.43 9.54
CA LYS A 448 -0.03 -21.08 8.48
C LYS A 448 0.30 -20.44 7.14
N TRP A 449 -0.62 -19.68 6.57
CA TRP A 449 -0.41 -18.98 5.30
C TRP A 449 0.25 -17.62 5.44
N TYR A 450 0.26 -16.95 6.59
CA TYR A 450 0.79 -15.58 6.74
C TYR A 450 2.31 -15.52 6.54
N GLY A 451 2.77 -14.65 5.64
CA GLY A 451 4.19 -14.52 5.31
C GLY A 451 4.73 -15.60 4.36
N GLY A 452 3.87 -16.50 3.88
CA GLY A 452 4.14 -17.35 2.73
C GLY A 452 3.89 -16.61 1.40
N ALA A 453 3.43 -17.32 0.38
CA ALA A 453 3.17 -16.75 -0.94
C ALA A 453 1.90 -17.30 -1.61
N VAL A 454 1.38 -16.56 -2.58
CA VAL A 454 0.31 -16.98 -3.49
C VAL A 454 0.68 -16.59 -4.90
N GLY A 455 0.26 -17.40 -5.87
CA GLY A 455 0.47 -17.09 -7.27
C GLY A 455 0.59 -18.32 -8.15
N VAL A 456 1.43 -18.19 -9.17
CA VAL A 456 1.51 -19.14 -10.29
C VAL A 456 2.96 -19.55 -10.52
N TYR A 457 3.16 -20.84 -10.71
CA TYR A 457 4.35 -21.44 -11.30
C TYR A 457 3.95 -22.07 -12.64
N GLY A 458 4.31 -21.42 -13.74
CA GLY A 458 4.00 -21.86 -15.10
C GLY A 458 4.83 -23.08 -15.51
N PHE A 459 4.25 -23.94 -16.34
CA PHE A 459 5.00 -25.09 -16.85
C PHE A 459 6.04 -24.73 -17.92
N ASP A 460 6.01 -23.51 -18.47
CA ASP A 460 7.11 -22.89 -19.23
C ASP A 460 8.31 -22.50 -18.33
N GLY A 461 8.14 -22.51 -17.00
CA GLY A 461 9.15 -22.14 -16.01
C GLY A 461 9.06 -20.71 -15.49
N HIS A 462 8.07 -19.91 -15.92
CA HIS A 462 7.87 -18.59 -15.31
C HIS A 462 7.29 -18.72 -13.89
N LEU A 463 7.53 -17.71 -13.07
CA LEU A 463 7.00 -17.65 -11.70
C LEU A 463 6.49 -16.24 -11.43
N ASN A 464 5.29 -16.13 -10.88
CA ASN A 464 4.74 -14.85 -10.44
C ASN A 464 4.00 -15.03 -9.12
N THR A 465 4.61 -14.52 -8.05
CA THR A 465 4.10 -14.70 -6.69
C THR A 465 4.09 -13.40 -5.90
N GLY A 466 3.05 -13.22 -5.10
CA GLY A 466 2.95 -12.17 -4.08
C GLY A 466 3.02 -12.77 -2.69
N LEU A 467 3.54 -12.02 -1.73
CA LEU A 467 3.52 -12.45 -0.32
C LEU A 467 2.08 -12.47 0.19
N THR A 468 1.76 -13.41 1.09
CA THR A 468 0.46 -13.46 1.79
C THR A 468 0.42 -12.47 2.95
N LEU A 469 0.56 -11.19 2.60
CA LEU A 469 0.35 -10.04 3.46
C LEU A 469 -1.04 -9.47 3.22
N ARG A 470 -1.59 -8.75 4.21
CA ARG A 470 -2.96 -8.21 4.15
C ARG A 470 -3.95 -9.27 3.65
N THR A 471 -3.91 -10.43 4.32
CA THR A 471 -4.66 -11.63 3.95
C THR A 471 -5.61 -12.01 5.08
N ILE A 472 -6.82 -12.38 4.71
CA ILE A 472 -7.87 -12.93 5.58
C ILE A 472 -7.93 -14.42 5.30
N ARG A 473 -7.71 -15.23 6.32
CA ARG A 473 -7.95 -16.67 6.26
C ARG A 473 -9.34 -16.95 6.84
N ILE A 474 -10.20 -17.61 6.07
CA ILE A 474 -11.56 -17.91 6.49
C ILE A 474 -11.69 -19.43 6.64
N LYS A 475 -11.92 -19.91 7.87
CA LYS A 475 -12.17 -21.33 8.19
C LYS A 475 -13.31 -21.40 9.20
N ASN A 476 -14.29 -22.27 8.98
CA ASN A 476 -15.44 -22.49 9.90
C ASN A 476 -16.21 -21.20 10.29
N GLY A 477 -16.40 -20.28 9.34
CA GLY A 477 -17.12 -19.01 9.57
C GLY A 477 -16.35 -18.00 10.42
N ILE A 478 -15.06 -18.21 10.68
CA ILE A 478 -14.19 -17.27 11.40
C ILE A 478 -13.15 -16.73 10.42
N ALA A 479 -13.03 -15.40 10.38
CA ALA A 479 -11.99 -14.70 9.64
C ALA A 479 -10.81 -14.43 10.58
N GLU A 480 -9.65 -14.99 10.25
CA GLU A 480 -8.38 -14.83 10.94
C GLU A 480 -7.50 -13.83 10.14
N ILE A 481 -7.04 -12.77 10.82
CA ILE A 481 -6.21 -11.72 10.25
C ILE A 481 -4.91 -11.65 11.06
N LYS A 482 -3.83 -12.16 10.49
CA LYS A 482 -2.49 -12.07 11.09
C LYS A 482 -1.75 -10.87 10.50
N VAL A 483 -1.14 -10.05 11.37
CA VAL A 483 -0.48 -8.79 11.00
C VAL A 483 0.77 -8.55 11.85
N GLY A 484 1.80 -7.97 11.24
CA GLY A 484 3.06 -7.62 11.88
C GLY A 484 3.61 -6.26 11.42
N ALA A 485 4.67 -5.85 12.09
CA ALA A 485 5.47 -4.67 11.81
C ALA A 485 6.95 -5.03 11.89
N THR A 486 7.74 -4.37 11.06
CA THR A 486 9.19 -4.50 11.09
C THR A 486 9.70 -3.84 12.37
N LEU A 487 10.47 -4.59 13.16
CA LEU A 487 11.07 -4.06 14.38
C LEU A 487 12.54 -3.81 14.16
N HIS A 488 12.97 -2.62 14.57
CA HIS A 488 14.37 -2.18 14.61
C HIS A 488 14.73 -1.74 16.04
N ILE A 489 16.01 -1.46 16.31
CA ILE A 489 16.45 -0.97 17.64
C ILE A 489 15.77 0.33 18.06
N ASP A 490 15.34 1.13 17.08
CA ASP A 490 14.66 2.41 17.26
C ASP A 490 13.13 2.31 17.28
N SER A 491 12.58 1.09 17.28
CA SER A 491 11.13 0.86 17.33
C SER A 491 10.53 1.29 18.67
N ASP A 492 9.39 1.98 18.61
CA ASP A 492 8.61 2.34 19.80
C ASP A 492 7.49 1.30 20.03
N PRO A 493 7.48 0.58 21.17
CA PRO A 493 6.51 -0.51 21.41
C PRO A 493 5.04 -0.15 21.20
N VAL A 494 4.63 1.08 21.55
CA VAL A 494 3.23 1.51 21.43
C VAL A 494 2.90 1.85 19.98
N LEU A 495 3.81 2.53 19.29
CA LEU A 495 3.62 2.88 17.87
C LEU A 495 3.60 1.63 16.97
N GLU A 496 4.45 0.63 17.22
CA GLU A 496 4.46 -0.60 16.43
C GLU A 496 3.16 -1.42 16.61
N GLU A 497 2.65 -1.51 17.85
CA GLU A 497 1.34 -2.14 18.10
C GLU A 497 0.23 -1.39 17.34
N GLN A 498 0.22 -0.06 17.40
CA GLN A 498 -0.73 0.76 16.65
C GLN A 498 -0.60 0.61 15.12
N GLU A 499 0.62 0.40 14.61
CA GLU A 499 0.87 0.14 13.19
C GLU A 499 0.22 -1.18 12.76
N THR A 500 0.37 -2.26 13.52
CA THR A 500 -0.27 -3.55 13.19
C THR A 500 -1.80 -3.44 13.11
N LEU A 501 -2.43 -2.70 14.03
CA LEU A 501 -3.87 -2.42 14.01
C LEU A 501 -4.27 -1.59 12.78
N THR A 502 -3.44 -0.61 12.42
CA THR A 502 -3.65 0.23 11.22
C THR A 502 -3.57 -0.61 9.94
N LYS A 503 -2.60 -1.54 9.86
CA LYS A 503 -2.48 -2.51 8.76
C LYS A 503 -3.69 -3.44 8.67
N ALA A 504 -4.26 -3.84 9.81
CA ALA A 504 -5.44 -4.72 9.88
C ALA A 504 -6.78 -4.00 9.58
N ALA A 505 -6.86 -2.69 9.81
CA ALA A 505 -8.12 -1.95 9.79
C ALA A 505 -8.93 -2.09 8.48
N ALA A 506 -8.25 -2.09 7.33
CA ALA A 506 -8.92 -2.27 6.03
C ALA A 506 -9.54 -3.67 5.87
N LEU A 507 -8.90 -4.70 6.43
CA LEU A 507 -9.36 -6.08 6.37
C LEU A 507 -10.57 -6.29 7.27
N VAL A 508 -10.50 -5.80 8.51
CA VAL A 508 -11.63 -5.81 9.46
C VAL A 508 -12.83 -5.07 8.86
N LYS A 509 -12.59 -3.91 8.24
CA LYS A 509 -13.64 -3.13 7.56
C LYS A 509 -14.26 -3.88 6.38
N ALA A 510 -13.46 -4.62 5.61
CA ALA A 510 -13.95 -5.46 4.52
C ALA A 510 -14.86 -6.58 5.04
N ILE A 511 -14.48 -7.23 6.14
CA ILE A 511 -15.26 -8.32 6.77
C ILE A 511 -16.59 -7.80 7.31
N ARG A 512 -16.57 -6.73 8.14
CA ARG A 512 -17.76 -6.21 8.82
C ARG A 512 -18.82 -5.57 7.91
N GLY A 513 -18.46 -5.30 6.65
CA GLY A 513 -19.35 -4.65 5.69
C GLY A 513 -19.34 -3.14 5.87
N TRP A 514 -18.70 -2.45 4.94
CA TRP A 514 -18.73 -0.99 4.86
C TRP A 514 -19.66 -0.54 3.74
N LYS A 515 -20.58 0.38 4.06
CA LYS A 515 -21.27 1.18 3.05
C LYS A 515 -20.50 2.47 2.86
N GLU A 516 -20.19 2.76 1.60
CA GLU A 516 -19.58 4.02 1.20
C GLU A 516 -20.41 5.18 1.76
N THR A 517 -19.84 5.91 2.70
CA THR A 517 -20.44 7.15 3.16
C THR A 517 -20.06 8.15 2.08
N GLU A 518 -21.04 8.57 1.27
CA GLU A 518 -20.85 9.68 0.34
C GLU A 518 -20.13 10.79 1.11
N GLN A 519 -18.98 11.23 0.60
CA GLN A 519 -18.30 12.40 1.15
C GLN A 519 -19.30 13.55 1.03
N SER A 520 -19.92 13.92 2.16
CA SER A 520 -20.70 15.15 2.19
C SER A 520 -19.74 16.26 1.80
N GLU A 521 -20.08 16.99 0.75
CA GLU A 521 -19.40 18.25 0.43
C GLU A 521 -19.38 19.06 1.73
N LYS A 522 -18.20 19.21 2.33
CA LYS A 522 -18.04 20.04 3.52
C LYS A 522 -18.43 21.46 3.11
N THR A 523 -19.65 21.86 3.43
CA THR A 523 -20.07 23.24 3.31
C THR A 523 -19.19 24.05 4.24
N SER A 524 -18.29 24.85 3.66
CA SER A 524 -17.45 25.75 4.43
C SER A 524 -18.34 26.76 5.15
N PRO A 525 -18.06 27.09 6.42
CA PRO A 525 -18.87 28.07 7.16
C PRO A 525 -18.88 29.42 6.42
N GLN A 526 -20.08 29.91 6.11
CA GLN A 526 -20.30 31.16 5.38
C GLN A 526 -20.60 32.32 6.34
N ASN A 527 -19.67 32.61 7.25
CA ASN A 527 -19.82 33.64 8.29
C ASN A 527 -19.75 35.09 7.78
N GLY A 528 -19.44 35.28 6.50
CA GLY A 528 -19.38 36.58 5.82
C GLY A 528 -20.64 36.96 5.05
N ILE A 529 -21.70 36.14 5.05
CA ILE A 529 -22.96 36.46 4.36
C ILE A 529 -23.48 37.83 4.84
N GLY A 530 -23.79 38.71 3.89
CA GLY A 530 -24.28 40.06 4.17
C GLY A 530 -23.21 41.09 4.50
N LYS A 531 -21.92 40.70 4.53
CA LYS A 531 -20.78 41.61 4.65
C LYS A 531 -20.25 42.00 3.28
N ARG A 532 -19.86 43.26 3.12
CA ARG A 532 -19.27 43.80 1.89
C ARG A 532 -17.85 44.30 2.16
N ILE A 533 -16.89 43.78 1.41
CA ILE A 533 -15.45 43.96 1.65
C ILE A 533 -14.81 44.64 0.45
N LEU A 534 -14.05 45.70 0.73
CA LEU A 534 -13.20 46.36 -0.25
C LEU A 534 -11.78 45.83 -0.11
N VAL A 535 -11.25 45.17 -1.13
CA VAL A 535 -9.82 44.84 -1.24
C VAL A 535 -9.14 45.93 -2.06
N VAL A 536 -8.22 46.65 -1.44
CA VAL A 536 -7.38 47.66 -2.10
C VAL A 536 -6.12 46.97 -2.60
N ASP A 537 -6.01 46.87 -3.92
CA ASP A 537 -4.93 46.21 -4.65
C ASP A 537 -3.73 47.16 -4.85
N HIS A 538 -2.61 46.85 -4.19
CA HIS A 538 -1.34 47.57 -4.29
C HIS A 538 -0.39 46.91 -5.30
N GLU A 539 -0.97 46.37 -6.38
CA GLU A 539 -0.25 45.78 -7.51
C GLU A 539 0.46 44.45 -7.22
N ASP A 540 -0.07 43.69 -6.26
CA ASP A 540 0.40 42.34 -5.98
C ASP A 540 -0.33 41.28 -6.84
N SER A 541 0.42 40.27 -7.29
CA SER A 541 -0.12 39.17 -8.10
C SER A 541 -1.00 38.19 -7.29
N PHE A 542 -0.96 38.23 -5.96
CA PHE A 542 -1.71 37.36 -5.03
C PHE A 542 -3.06 37.93 -4.60
N VAL A 543 -3.39 39.17 -4.98
CA VAL A 543 -4.59 39.89 -4.49
C VAL A 543 -5.90 39.13 -4.76
N HIS A 544 -6.00 38.42 -5.88
CA HIS A 544 -7.19 37.65 -6.22
C HIS A 544 -7.33 36.36 -5.39
N THR A 545 -6.23 35.74 -4.97
CA THR A 545 -6.24 34.60 -4.04
C THR A 545 -6.68 35.04 -2.65
N LEU A 546 -6.14 36.16 -2.17
CA LEU A 546 -6.57 36.77 -0.91
C LEU A 546 -8.06 37.14 -0.95
N GLY A 547 -8.49 37.83 -2.01
CA GLY A 547 -9.91 38.16 -2.22
C GLY A 547 -10.79 36.91 -2.34
N ASN A 548 -10.29 35.81 -2.90
CA ASN A 548 -11.01 34.54 -2.97
C ASN A 548 -11.23 33.94 -1.56
N TYR A 549 -10.24 33.99 -0.66
CA TYR A 549 -10.43 33.49 0.71
C TYR A 549 -11.54 34.24 1.44
N PHE A 550 -11.63 35.56 1.25
CA PHE A 550 -12.76 36.34 1.76
C PHE A 550 -14.09 35.94 1.10
N ARG A 551 -14.14 35.72 -0.23
CA ARG A 551 -15.35 35.24 -0.91
C ARG A 551 -15.80 33.85 -0.41
N GLN A 552 -14.88 32.96 -0.04
CA GLN A 552 -15.22 31.64 0.50
C GLN A 552 -15.99 31.72 1.83
N THR A 553 -15.89 32.83 2.56
CA THR A 553 -16.72 33.10 3.75
C THR A 553 -18.15 33.50 3.41
N GLY A 554 -18.50 33.69 2.13
CA GLY A 554 -19.80 34.19 1.69
C GLY A 554 -19.92 35.72 1.61
N ALA A 555 -18.84 36.46 1.89
CA ALA A 555 -18.82 37.91 1.77
C ALA A 555 -18.83 38.40 0.31
N GLU A 556 -19.46 39.55 0.07
CA GLU A 556 -19.37 40.26 -1.21
C GLU A 556 -18.03 41.01 -1.26
N VAL A 557 -17.12 40.57 -2.13
CA VAL A 557 -15.77 41.15 -2.21
C VAL A 557 -15.56 41.84 -3.55
N VAL A 558 -15.30 43.14 -3.50
CA VAL A 558 -14.86 43.95 -4.65
C VAL A 558 -13.39 44.33 -4.50
N THR A 559 -12.66 44.35 -5.61
CA THR A 559 -11.23 44.64 -5.64
C THR A 559 -10.98 45.83 -6.56
N TYR A 560 -10.32 46.87 -6.05
CA TYR A 560 -9.95 48.06 -6.81
C TYR A 560 -8.47 48.37 -6.61
N ARG A 561 -7.82 48.91 -7.64
CA ARG A 561 -6.44 49.43 -7.54
C ARG A 561 -6.38 50.57 -6.53
N TYR A 562 -5.23 50.69 -5.86
CA TYR A 562 -4.97 51.72 -4.85
C TYR A 562 -5.28 53.15 -5.33
N SER A 563 -5.04 53.44 -6.61
CA SER A 563 -5.33 54.74 -7.24
C SER A 563 -6.80 55.17 -7.13
N SER A 564 -7.72 54.21 -7.00
CA SER A 564 -9.16 54.45 -6.86
C SER A 564 -9.67 54.26 -5.43
N ALA A 565 -8.82 53.87 -4.48
CA ALA A 565 -9.23 53.50 -3.12
C ALA A 565 -10.01 54.63 -2.42
N LYS A 566 -9.52 55.86 -2.52
CA LYS A 566 -10.16 57.05 -1.93
C LYS A 566 -11.60 57.25 -2.41
N GLU A 567 -11.80 57.23 -3.72
CA GLU A 567 -13.13 57.42 -4.32
C GLU A 567 -14.08 56.31 -3.85
N GLN A 568 -13.62 55.05 -3.87
CA GLN A 568 -14.43 53.91 -3.48
C GLN A 568 -14.81 53.93 -2.00
N ILE A 569 -13.86 54.26 -1.10
CA ILE A 569 -14.12 54.39 0.34
C ILE A 569 -15.16 55.50 0.61
N GLN A 570 -15.12 56.60 -0.15
CA GLN A 570 -16.06 57.72 0.01
C GLN A 570 -17.45 57.44 -0.58
N SER A 571 -17.53 56.75 -1.72
CA SER A 571 -18.80 56.51 -2.42
C SER A 571 -19.50 55.21 -2.00
N GLY A 572 -18.77 54.26 -1.42
CA GLY A 572 -19.24 52.92 -1.12
C GLY A 572 -19.57 52.70 0.36
N ARG A 573 -20.42 51.71 0.62
CA ARG A 573 -20.60 51.14 1.97
C ARG A 573 -19.86 49.81 2.04
N TYR A 574 -18.93 49.70 2.99
CA TYR A 574 -18.14 48.50 3.26
C TYR A 574 -18.13 48.22 4.75
N ASP A 575 -18.00 46.95 5.13
CA ASP A 575 -17.89 46.51 6.51
C ASP A 575 -16.42 46.20 6.89
N LEU A 576 -15.52 46.09 5.90
CA LEU A 576 -14.07 45.90 6.07
C LEU A 576 -13.30 46.42 4.85
N VAL A 577 -12.16 47.06 5.09
CA VAL A 577 -11.17 47.37 4.05
C VAL A 577 -9.92 46.50 4.24
N VAL A 578 -9.58 45.73 3.21
CA VAL A 578 -8.38 44.89 3.18
C VAL A 578 -7.30 45.60 2.38
N LEU A 579 -6.19 45.90 3.04
CA LEU A 579 -4.99 46.46 2.42
C LEU A 579 -4.12 45.30 1.95
N SER A 580 -4.13 45.04 0.65
CA SER A 580 -3.40 43.92 0.06
C SER A 580 -1.87 44.08 0.17
N PRO A 581 -1.12 43.00 -0.07
CA PRO A 581 0.32 43.08 -0.31
C PRO A 581 0.66 43.97 -1.53
N GLY A 582 1.94 44.24 -1.73
CA GLY A 582 2.46 44.99 -2.87
C GLY A 582 3.98 45.06 -2.85
N PRO A 583 4.63 45.42 -3.97
CA PRO A 583 6.07 45.64 -4.01
C PRO A 583 6.44 46.96 -3.32
N GLY A 584 7.73 47.29 -3.27
CA GLY A 584 8.18 48.63 -2.86
C GLY A 584 7.89 48.98 -1.40
N ARG A 585 7.58 50.25 -1.15
CA ARG A 585 7.32 50.82 0.18
C ARG A 585 5.87 51.34 0.29
N PRO A 586 5.31 51.47 1.50
CA PRO A 586 3.95 51.98 1.66
C PRO A 586 3.69 53.35 1.04
N GLU A 587 4.71 54.22 0.98
CA GLU A 587 4.63 55.54 0.36
C GLU A 587 4.37 55.50 -1.15
N ASP A 588 4.86 54.48 -1.86
CA ASP A 588 4.69 54.32 -3.31
C ASP A 588 3.21 54.13 -3.71
N PHE A 589 2.40 53.66 -2.77
CA PHE A 589 1.00 53.31 -2.98
C PHE A 589 0.03 54.20 -2.19
N GLY A 590 0.50 55.29 -1.60
CA GLY A 590 -0.37 56.23 -0.87
C GLY A 590 -1.12 55.57 0.30
N LEU A 591 -0.52 54.57 0.95
CA LEU A 591 -1.17 53.82 2.03
C LEU A 591 -1.60 54.72 3.20
N LYS A 592 -0.80 55.77 3.48
CA LYS A 592 -1.12 56.77 4.51
C LYS A 592 -2.48 57.43 4.28
N ASP A 593 -2.77 57.84 3.05
CA ASP A 593 -4.03 58.51 2.70
C ASP A 593 -5.20 57.52 2.73
N THR A 594 -4.97 56.29 2.27
CA THR A 594 -5.99 55.21 2.33
C THR A 594 -6.38 54.90 3.77
N ILE A 595 -5.41 54.74 4.66
CA ILE A 595 -5.64 54.46 6.09
C ILE A 595 -6.37 55.63 6.74
N ALA A 596 -5.95 56.88 6.50
CA ALA A 596 -6.63 58.06 7.03
C ALA A 596 -8.12 58.09 6.65
N HIS A 597 -8.43 57.82 5.38
CA HIS A 597 -9.81 57.79 4.90
C HIS A 597 -10.66 56.65 5.50
N CYS A 598 -10.07 55.48 5.72
CA CYS A 598 -10.75 54.41 6.45
C CYS A 598 -11.10 54.84 7.88
N LEU A 599 -10.17 55.51 8.57
CA LEU A 599 -10.38 55.98 9.95
C LEU A 599 -11.44 57.09 10.05
N ASP A 600 -11.44 58.04 9.12
CA ASP A 600 -12.46 59.10 9.04
C ASP A 600 -13.88 58.51 8.93
N GLN A 601 -14.02 57.40 8.21
CA GLN A 601 -15.28 56.66 8.02
C GLN A 601 -15.52 55.58 9.09
N LYS A 602 -14.62 55.43 10.08
CA LYS A 602 -14.65 54.39 11.12
C LYS A 602 -14.72 52.96 10.56
N LEU A 603 -14.07 52.72 9.44
CA LEU A 603 -14.02 51.41 8.79
C LEU A 603 -12.94 50.51 9.43
N PRO A 604 -13.26 49.24 9.73
CA PRO A 604 -12.25 48.25 10.07
C PRO A 604 -11.21 48.05 8.96
N ILE A 605 -9.97 47.77 9.36
CA ILE A 605 -8.85 47.55 8.43
C ILE A 605 -8.19 46.21 8.72
N PHE A 606 -7.97 45.42 7.68
CA PHE A 606 -7.09 44.25 7.71
C PHE A 606 -5.92 44.43 6.75
N GLY A 607 -4.69 44.53 7.28
CA GLY A 607 -3.48 44.68 6.47
C GLY A 607 -2.75 43.36 6.23
N VAL A 608 -2.28 43.13 4.99
CA VAL A 608 -1.44 41.98 4.65
C VAL A 608 -0.13 42.47 4.02
N CYS A 609 1.00 42.00 4.54
CA CYS A 609 2.35 42.33 4.08
C CYS A 609 2.58 43.86 4.00
N LEU A 610 2.55 44.46 2.79
CA LEU A 610 2.63 45.91 2.59
C LEU A 610 1.55 46.66 3.38
N GLY A 611 0.36 46.08 3.54
CA GLY A 611 -0.70 46.65 4.38
C GLY A 611 -0.32 46.76 5.86
N LEU A 612 0.35 45.75 6.43
CA LEU A 612 0.88 45.82 7.81
C LEU A 612 1.95 46.92 7.90
N GLN A 613 2.86 46.94 6.93
CA GLN A 613 3.95 47.91 6.88
C GLN A 613 3.42 49.36 6.86
N GLY A 614 2.41 49.62 6.03
CA GLY A 614 1.76 50.93 5.98
C GLY A 614 1.00 51.29 7.26
N ILE A 615 0.37 50.32 7.93
CA ILE A 615 -0.26 50.55 9.25
C ILE A 615 0.79 50.94 10.29
N VAL A 616 1.93 50.23 10.34
CA VAL A 616 3.01 50.54 11.29
C VAL A 616 3.54 51.95 11.06
N GLU A 617 3.86 52.32 9.81
CA GLU A 617 4.34 53.67 9.48
C GLU A 617 3.29 54.75 9.77
N TYR A 618 2.01 54.50 9.48
CA TYR A 618 0.93 55.46 9.73
C TYR A 618 0.84 55.86 11.22
N PHE A 619 1.01 54.90 12.13
CA PHE A 619 0.96 55.15 13.57
C PHE A 619 2.32 55.57 14.17
N GLY A 620 3.33 55.83 13.35
CA GLY A 620 4.62 56.37 13.79
C GLY A 620 5.69 55.32 14.12
N GLY A 621 5.50 54.06 13.71
CA GLY A 621 6.55 53.04 13.73
C GLY A 621 7.55 53.23 12.59
N SER A 622 8.54 52.33 12.51
CA SER A 622 9.56 52.35 11.46
C SER A 622 9.78 50.98 10.83
N LEU A 623 10.19 50.99 9.56
CA LEU A 623 10.50 49.80 8.78
C LEU A 623 12.00 49.72 8.49
N GLU A 624 12.54 48.51 8.58
CA GLU A 624 13.90 48.20 8.14
C GLU A 624 13.89 47.08 7.10
N THR A 625 15.03 46.90 6.43
CA THR A 625 15.22 45.79 5.49
C THR A 625 15.90 44.63 6.20
N LEU A 626 15.35 43.43 6.05
CA LEU A 626 15.96 42.21 6.55
C LEU A 626 17.37 42.05 5.96
N SER A 627 18.32 41.62 6.79
CA SER A 627 19.68 41.26 6.35
C SER A 627 19.67 40.15 5.30
N TYR A 628 18.64 39.30 5.32
CA TYR A 628 18.35 38.28 4.34
C TYR A 628 16.87 38.36 3.88
N PRO A 629 16.59 38.67 2.60
CA PRO A 629 15.22 38.72 2.08
C PRO A 629 14.47 37.39 2.15
N MET A 630 13.20 37.43 2.55
CA MET A 630 12.36 36.23 2.70
C MET A 630 11.29 36.21 1.61
N HIS A 631 11.63 35.63 0.45
CA HIS A 631 10.75 35.53 -0.73
C HIS A 631 10.38 34.08 -1.01
N GLY A 632 9.12 33.69 -0.79
CA GLY A 632 8.65 32.32 -1.01
C GLY A 632 9.20 31.31 0.00
N LYS A 633 9.43 31.76 1.24
CA LYS A 633 9.99 30.93 2.32
C LYS A 633 8.96 30.72 3.42
N SER A 634 9.09 29.61 4.14
CA SER A 634 8.28 29.36 5.33
C SER A 634 9.06 29.65 6.62
N SER A 635 8.37 30.17 7.63
CA SER A 635 8.87 30.30 9.01
C SER A 635 7.79 29.85 9.98
N ASN A 636 8.19 29.41 11.17
CA ASN A 636 7.28 29.22 12.27
C ASN A 636 7.10 30.53 13.04
N ILE A 637 5.88 30.81 13.47
CA ILE A 637 5.56 31.98 14.30
C ILE A 637 4.93 31.54 15.61
N GLU A 638 5.29 32.22 16.69
CA GLU A 638 4.67 32.05 18.00
C GLU A 638 3.53 33.05 18.15
N LEU A 639 2.37 32.56 18.59
CA LEU A 639 1.17 33.37 18.84
C LEU A 639 1.17 33.82 20.31
N MET A 640 1.40 35.12 20.55
CA MET A 640 1.74 35.66 21.87
C MET A 640 0.53 36.11 22.72
N GLU A 641 -0.64 36.28 22.12
CA GLU A 641 -1.88 36.72 22.81
C GLU A 641 -3.09 35.98 22.24
N ASP A 642 -4.11 35.66 23.05
CA ASP A 642 -5.43 35.22 22.56
C ASP A 642 -6.18 36.39 21.91
N SER A 643 -5.69 36.81 20.75
CA SER A 643 -6.40 37.71 19.87
C SER A 643 -7.47 36.90 19.12
N GLY A 644 -8.66 37.47 18.90
CA GLY A 644 -9.72 36.79 18.15
C GLY A 644 -9.28 36.28 16.77
N LEU A 645 -8.19 36.82 16.21
CA LEU A 645 -7.54 36.40 14.98
C LEU A 645 -6.99 34.96 15.01
N TRP A 646 -6.56 34.47 16.17
CA TRP A 646 -5.89 33.17 16.33
C TRP A 646 -6.83 32.04 16.77
N LYS A 647 -8.11 32.33 16.95
CA LYS A 647 -9.10 31.36 17.43
C LYS A 647 -9.11 30.09 16.57
N GLY A 648 -8.84 28.96 17.22
CA GLY A 648 -8.81 27.63 16.59
C GLY A 648 -7.48 27.24 15.93
N LEU A 649 -6.42 28.03 16.10
CA LEU A 649 -5.07 27.72 15.65
C LEU A 649 -4.19 27.24 16.82
N ALA A 650 -3.13 26.49 16.50
CA ALA A 650 -2.12 26.10 17.49
C ALA A 650 -1.28 27.30 17.93
N GLN A 651 -0.63 27.22 19.10
CA GLN A 651 0.24 28.28 19.63
C GLN A 651 1.42 28.61 18.71
N GLU A 652 1.89 27.61 17.95
CA GLU A 652 2.90 27.78 16.90
C GLU A 652 2.30 27.35 15.56
N ILE A 653 2.45 28.20 14.54
CA ILE A 653 1.97 27.91 13.18
C ILE A 653 3.04 28.22 12.13
N LYS A 654 3.00 27.47 11.03
CA LYS A 654 3.88 27.68 9.88
C LYS A 654 3.22 28.63 8.87
N ILE A 655 3.93 29.69 8.49
CA ILE A 655 3.42 30.73 7.58
C ILE A 655 4.39 31.00 6.43
N SER A 656 3.91 31.73 5.42
CA SER A 656 4.69 32.15 4.25
C SER A 656 5.21 33.58 4.34
N ARG A 657 6.48 33.79 4.01
CA ARG A 657 7.12 35.10 3.95
C ARG A 657 7.46 35.45 2.50
N TYR A 658 6.99 36.63 2.08
CA TYR A 658 7.26 37.27 0.79
C TYR A 658 7.63 38.75 1.00
N HIS A 659 8.56 39.02 1.92
CA HIS A 659 8.90 40.39 2.29
C HIS A 659 10.41 40.58 2.48
N SER A 660 10.88 41.75 2.09
CA SER A 660 12.22 42.26 2.42
C SER A 660 12.16 43.28 3.55
N LEU A 661 11.07 44.04 3.63
CA LEU A 661 10.83 45.02 4.67
C LEU A 661 10.09 44.38 5.85
N TYR A 662 10.37 44.85 7.05
CA TYR A 662 9.65 44.44 8.26
C TYR A 662 9.54 45.62 9.23
N ALA A 663 8.61 45.53 10.17
CA ALA A 663 8.47 46.50 11.24
C ALA A 663 9.61 46.34 12.26
N SER A 664 10.54 47.29 12.31
CA SER A 664 11.64 47.31 13.28
C SER A 664 11.26 48.01 14.59
N SER A 665 10.31 48.95 14.53
CA SER A 665 9.73 49.59 15.70
C SER A 665 8.21 49.68 15.56
N VAL A 666 7.50 49.18 16.58
CA VAL A 666 6.05 49.20 16.67
C VAL A 666 5.65 50.21 17.77
N PRO A 667 4.82 51.22 17.47
CA PRO A 667 4.41 52.25 18.43
C PRO A 667 3.46 51.69 19.49
N GLU A 668 3.36 52.34 20.66
CA GLU A 668 2.51 51.87 21.79
C GLU A 668 1.02 51.68 21.45
N SER A 669 0.52 52.38 20.42
CA SER A 669 -0.87 52.20 19.95
C SER A 669 -1.12 50.86 19.24
N LEU A 670 -0.05 50.15 18.87
CA LEU A 670 -0.08 48.87 18.18
C LEU A 670 0.58 47.80 19.05
N LYS A 671 -0.11 46.69 19.26
CA LYS A 671 0.39 45.52 19.98
C LYS A 671 0.83 44.44 19.01
N VAL A 672 2.01 43.87 19.23
CA VAL A 672 2.50 42.69 18.51
C VAL A 672 1.75 41.46 19.02
N THR A 673 1.17 40.69 18.10
CA THR A 673 0.37 39.50 18.42
C THR A 673 0.97 38.20 17.91
N ALA A 674 2.01 38.28 17.07
CA ALA A 674 2.85 37.15 16.68
C ALA A 674 4.22 37.63 16.15
N SER A 675 5.27 36.83 16.39
CA SER A 675 6.61 37.00 15.82
C SER A 675 7.16 35.66 15.35
N THR A 676 8.16 35.68 14.48
CA THR A 676 8.89 34.46 14.08
C THR A 676 9.71 33.89 15.22
N VAL A 677 9.76 32.56 15.29
CA VAL A 677 10.55 31.83 16.30
C VAL A 677 12.05 31.95 15.99
N GLU A 678 12.42 32.04 14.70
CA GLU A 678 13.81 31.94 14.26
C GLU A 678 14.57 33.27 14.31
N ASP A 679 13.90 34.39 14.02
CA ASP A 679 14.53 35.71 13.87
C ASP A 679 13.80 36.87 14.59
N ASP A 680 12.78 36.58 15.42
CA ASP A 680 12.01 37.56 16.21
C ASP A 680 11.45 38.75 15.41
N VAL A 681 11.09 38.49 14.15
CA VAL A 681 10.50 39.48 13.26
C VAL A 681 9.00 39.55 13.52
N VAL A 682 8.47 40.77 13.68
CA VAL A 682 7.03 41.02 13.86
C VAL A 682 6.23 40.46 12.69
N MET A 683 5.30 39.55 12.98
CA MET A 683 4.48 38.87 11.99
C MET A 683 3.00 39.24 12.04
N ALA A 684 2.53 39.79 13.15
CA ALA A 684 1.18 40.29 13.27
C ALA A 684 1.06 41.39 14.32
N ILE A 685 0.13 42.31 14.06
CA ILE A 685 -0.19 43.42 14.96
C ILE A 685 -1.70 43.60 15.10
N ARG A 686 -2.09 44.24 16.19
CA ARG A 686 -3.45 44.72 16.44
C ARG A 686 -3.39 46.10 17.09
N HIS A 687 -4.27 47.00 16.68
CA HIS A 687 -4.41 48.29 17.37
C HIS A 687 -5.14 48.12 18.70
N GLU A 688 -4.75 48.86 19.75
CA GLU A 688 -5.34 48.69 21.09
C GLU A 688 -6.85 49.01 21.14
N THR A 689 -7.27 50.12 20.51
CA THR A 689 -8.66 50.60 20.57
C THR A 689 -9.43 50.60 19.24
N LEU A 690 -8.74 50.60 18.09
CA LEU A 690 -9.36 50.66 16.77
C LEU A 690 -9.52 49.25 16.17
N PRO A 691 -10.51 49.00 15.31
CA PRO A 691 -10.73 47.71 14.65
C PRO A 691 -9.71 47.48 13.52
N ILE A 692 -8.43 47.42 13.87
CA ILE A 692 -7.31 47.25 12.95
C ILE A 692 -6.50 46.04 13.39
N THR A 693 -6.35 45.09 12.48
CA THR A 693 -5.43 43.96 12.61
C THR A 693 -4.61 43.84 11.34
N ALA A 694 -3.39 43.32 11.43
CA ALA A 694 -2.57 43.11 10.25
C ALA A 694 -1.63 41.93 10.44
N VAL A 695 -1.24 41.31 9.33
CA VAL A 695 -0.24 40.24 9.26
C VAL A 695 0.84 40.60 8.24
N GLN A 696 2.09 40.27 8.53
CA GLN A 696 3.24 40.51 7.64
C GLN A 696 3.36 39.39 6.61
N PHE A 697 2.94 38.18 6.98
CA PHE A 697 2.92 37.00 6.13
C PHE A 697 1.69 36.97 5.23
N HIS A 698 1.71 36.10 4.21
CA HIS A 698 0.60 35.95 3.27
C HIS A 698 -0.29 34.78 3.69
N PRO A 699 -1.50 35.01 4.26
CA PRO A 699 -2.41 33.94 4.63
C PRO A 699 -2.92 33.15 3.42
N GLU A 700 -2.97 33.78 2.24
CA GLU A 700 -3.45 33.18 0.99
C GLU A 700 -2.43 32.27 0.28
N SER A 701 -1.18 32.25 0.75
CA SER A 701 -0.12 31.49 0.10
C SER A 701 -0.23 30.00 0.35
N ILE A 702 0.22 29.20 -0.62
CA ILE A 702 0.32 27.73 -0.50
C ILE A 702 1.16 27.30 0.71
N LEU A 703 2.19 28.06 1.09
CA LEU A 703 3.05 27.77 2.24
C LEU A 703 2.37 28.05 3.60
N SER A 704 1.23 28.75 3.59
CA SER A 704 0.36 28.99 4.77
C SER A 704 -0.92 28.13 4.72
N ALA A 705 -1.05 27.24 3.74
CA ALA A 705 -2.27 26.45 3.51
C ALA A 705 -2.32 25.16 4.34
N SER A 706 -1.18 24.69 4.86
CA SER A 706 -1.14 23.51 5.75
C SER A 706 -2.09 23.73 6.94
N HIS A 707 -2.91 22.73 7.24
CA HIS A 707 -3.90 22.76 8.33
C HIS A 707 -4.94 23.90 8.24
N ASP A 708 -5.24 24.41 7.05
CA ASP A 708 -6.25 25.46 6.82
C ASP A 708 -5.96 26.79 7.57
N VAL A 709 -4.70 27.04 7.97
CA VAL A 709 -4.29 28.21 8.77
C VAL A 709 -4.74 29.52 8.12
N GLY A 710 -4.41 29.71 6.84
CA GLY A 710 -4.74 30.92 6.09
C GLY A 710 -6.24 31.25 6.07
N ILE A 711 -7.08 30.29 5.65
CA ILE A 711 -8.53 30.51 5.57
C ILE A 711 -9.17 30.68 6.95
N GLN A 712 -8.62 30.03 7.99
CA GLN A 712 -9.09 30.19 9.37
C GLN A 712 -8.81 31.60 9.90
N ILE A 713 -7.63 32.18 9.60
CA ILE A 713 -7.32 33.60 9.91
C ILE A 713 -8.35 34.51 9.25
N ILE A 714 -8.66 34.30 7.97
CA ILE A 714 -9.65 35.12 7.24
C ILE A 714 -11.05 34.99 7.86
N ARG A 715 -11.49 33.78 8.24
CA ARG A 715 -12.75 33.59 8.97
C ARG A 715 -12.77 34.34 10.30
N ASN A 716 -11.67 34.37 11.02
CA ASN A 716 -11.54 35.08 12.28
C ASN A 716 -11.59 36.61 12.09
N VAL A 717 -11.00 37.14 11.01
CA VAL A 717 -11.15 38.55 10.61
C VAL A 717 -12.64 38.87 10.37
N ILE A 718 -13.34 38.03 9.61
CA ILE A 718 -14.79 38.20 9.34
C ILE A 718 -15.64 38.15 10.60
N ASN A 719 -15.30 37.29 11.57
CA ASN A 719 -16.03 37.20 12.84
C ASN A 719 -15.86 38.45 13.73
N SER A 720 -14.86 39.28 13.45
CA SER A 720 -14.54 40.47 14.26
C SER A 720 -15.26 41.75 13.80
N ILE A 721 -15.98 41.71 12.67
CA ILE A 721 -16.62 42.87 12.02
C ILE A 721 -18.14 42.80 11.98
#